data_AF-A0A5B1BBF4-F1
#
_entry.id   AF-A0A5B1BBF4-F1
#
_cell.length_a   1.000
_cell.length_b   1.000
_cell.length_c   1.000
_cell.angle_alpha   90.00
_cell.angle_beta   90.00
_cell.angle_gamma   90.00
#
_symmetry.space_group_name_H-M   'P 1'
#
loop_
_entity.id
_entity.type
_entity.pdbx_description
1 polymer ?
#
loop_
_entity_poly.entity_id
_entity_poly.type
_entity_poly.pdbx_seq_one_letter_code
_entity_poly.pdbx_strand_id
1 'polypeptide(L)'
;MHNFFLLIYQYIRQNKQFSWLLIIAIIGLFAFLASRIGFEEDITRLIPNSESSEITQKVLKTVSFSDKIVINISNQGEDPDTLTAYAETYIDSVETHLSEFVQKIQGKVADDNIMQLYDFVYDHLPFFMTTDDYEKIAQKINTDSIRKILENNYKTLISPAGLVTKKYIVNDPLSLTPIGLQKLAQLQLGDNYDLYNSFLITKDRKNLLLFLTPTLATNETAKNTVFVEKLKRITASLNTKYKGQAEASLFGATLYAVANAKQIKKDIQLTVSIAMSILLLILIFFYRKLTIPLIIFTPTIFGGIVAIAFLYLLKGEISAISLGIGSVLLGITLDYSLHILTHFRNNNNVTELYKDVAMPILMSSLTTAIAFLCLVFVKSEALNDLGIFAAISVVGASIFALIFIPQVYHFSEKNVIKRKTYIDRASQIDFHKSKLLISGITIVFIIALFLFHKVGFSTDLNTMNYQPIALIEAENDLDRINNNKAKTIYLVSYGASVNEALNANNKLYEILEQKKKNQQIINYSSIGGVVLSQEVQQEKIKLWNDFWTTNRKDSIQTFLKREGSIIGFKPETFSRFYTTLDTQVIPIDFAVYKEIKELYLDEFITDKDNFATVVSAIKTLHEGADIISASVSNTANTVIIDRKQLNETLLGNLKNDFNSLIGYSLIAVVVLLLIFYRDAMLTLLTALPIAITWVITLGVMKILAIDFNIFNVIISTFIFGLGVDYSIFITNGLIKEHTYKIKELPTYKTSIILSVITTILGVGVLVFAKHPALRSISIVSLIGILSAVLVSFTIQPMLFRTLISARSEKGFSPLRIRQTLWSIFSFGYFSIGGFIISVLSSLIIPWFPARKEKKMKIFHTVISGLMGSVLYSNPYVKKRIVNTENEDFKKQCIIVANHASFLDILSIGMLHPKLIYLVKDWVYNNPVFGKAAKLAGFYPVSSGIEGGVMHLKEKVAQGYSLIAFPEGSRTNTAKMSRFHKGAFYLAQELNLDILPVIIHGNAHVSPKGDFIIHDGTIHVKILPRIIAVNDIYGTEYVQRTKKISSYFKEQYSLIQEEVENVDYYKKALLNNYRYKSCFTEIKKDFTIHKNKYYKAATHIHKKSRVLYYGDTYGQFLIYLSFKKPYAKLKGILQGKEEVLLASNCYSSIRNKIDFVSIEDLTSEKFNVLLLDTTTPIQPQLLETLITEDIKCIIVFSEENGFSANITAMFRVADQEFGLTILNRIS
;
A
#
# COMPACT_ATOMS: atom_id res chain seq x y z
N MET A 1 25.52 -7.27 8.79
CA MET A 1 24.97 -7.89 7.57
C MET A 1 26.06 -8.23 6.56
N HIS A 2 26.83 -7.29 6.01
CA HIS A 2 27.89 -7.63 5.03
C HIS A 2 28.94 -8.65 5.57
N ASN A 3 29.40 -8.51 6.82
CA ASN A 3 30.34 -9.46 7.43
C ASN A 3 29.79 -10.89 7.51
N PHE A 4 28.47 -11.06 7.68
CA PHE A 4 27.84 -12.38 7.76
C PHE A 4 27.95 -13.12 6.43
N PHE A 5 27.59 -12.48 5.32
CA PHE A 5 27.73 -13.08 3.98
C PHE A 5 29.18 -13.27 3.58
N LEU A 6 30.08 -12.38 4.02
CA LEU A 6 31.51 -12.53 3.77
C LEU A 6 32.10 -13.75 4.49
N LEU A 7 31.71 -14.01 5.74
CA LEU A 7 32.10 -15.21 6.48
C LEU A 7 31.56 -16.48 5.82
N ILE A 8 30.29 -16.50 5.40
CA ILE A 8 29.71 -17.62 4.64
C ILE A 8 30.47 -17.85 3.35
N TYR A 9 30.78 -16.77 2.62
CA TYR A 9 31.54 -16.86 1.38
C TYR A 9 32.92 -17.50 1.59
N GLN A 10 33.65 -17.08 2.62
CA GLN A 10 34.94 -17.64 2.99
C GLN A 10 34.83 -19.11 3.41
N TYR A 11 33.82 -19.45 4.23
CA TYR A 11 33.59 -20.82 4.68
C TYR A 11 33.32 -21.79 3.51
N ILE A 12 32.43 -21.42 2.58
CA ILE A 12 32.14 -22.22 1.39
C ILE A 12 33.40 -22.38 0.52
N ARG A 13 34.22 -21.33 0.41
CA ARG A 13 35.46 -21.37 -0.38
C ARG A 13 36.52 -22.26 0.26
N GLN A 14 36.55 -22.37 1.59
CA GLN A 14 37.43 -23.29 2.33
C GLN A 14 36.92 -24.75 2.24
N ASN A 15 35.60 -24.98 2.33
CA ASN A 15 34.98 -26.30 2.39
C ASN A 15 34.11 -26.62 1.15
N LYS A 16 34.68 -26.49 -0.06
CA LYS A 16 33.92 -26.52 -1.32
C LYS A 16 33.09 -27.79 -1.52
N GLN A 17 33.66 -28.97 -1.34
CA GLN A 17 32.98 -30.25 -1.63
C GLN A 17 31.76 -30.44 -0.72
N PHE A 18 31.96 -30.30 0.60
CA PHE A 18 30.89 -30.41 1.58
C PHE A 18 29.79 -29.35 1.37
N SER A 19 30.18 -28.10 1.13
CA SER A 19 29.22 -27.00 0.96
C SER A 19 28.36 -27.17 -0.30
N TRP A 20 28.93 -27.62 -1.42
CA TRP A 20 28.17 -27.89 -2.64
C TRP A 20 27.26 -29.12 -2.50
N LEU A 21 27.73 -30.19 -1.84
CA LEU A 21 26.89 -31.35 -1.52
C LEU A 21 25.68 -30.95 -0.65
N LEU A 22 25.91 -30.10 0.35
CA LEU A 22 24.84 -29.58 1.21
C LEU A 22 23.83 -28.74 0.44
N ILE A 23 24.30 -27.83 -0.45
CA ILE A 23 23.42 -27.02 -1.30
C ILE A 23 22.56 -27.93 -2.21
N ILE A 24 23.16 -28.93 -2.85
CA ILE A 24 22.43 -29.88 -3.71
C ILE A 24 21.42 -30.68 -2.90
N ALA A 25 21.78 -31.14 -1.69
CA ALA A 25 20.87 -31.86 -0.80
C ALA A 25 19.66 -31.00 -0.38
N ILE A 26 19.89 -29.72 -0.05
CA ILE A 26 18.82 -28.77 0.28
C ILE A 26 17.90 -28.54 -0.92
N ILE A 27 18.46 -28.34 -2.12
CA ILE A 27 17.67 -28.19 -3.35
C ILE A 27 16.84 -29.46 -3.61
N GLY A 28 17.44 -30.64 -3.46
CA GLY A 28 16.75 -31.93 -3.64
C GLY A 28 15.61 -32.12 -2.66
N LEU A 29 15.80 -31.76 -1.39
CA LEU A 29 14.75 -31.82 -0.36
C LEU A 29 13.56 -30.91 -0.71
N PHE A 30 13.82 -29.64 -1.04
CA PHE A 30 12.74 -28.72 -1.39
C PHE A 30 12.06 -29.09 -2.71
N ALA A 31 12.80 -29.61 -3.70
CA ALA A 31 12.22 -30.11 -4.94
C ALA A 31 11.30 -31.32 -4.68
N PHE A 32 11.70 -32.23 -3.79
CA PHE A 32 10.87 -33.36 -3.37
C PHE A 32 9.57 -32.88 -2.71
N LEU A 33 9.65 -31.96 -1.76
CA LEU A 33 8.46 -31.37 -1.11
C LEU A 33 7.57 -30.64 -2.11
N ALA A 34 8.16 -29.83 -2.99
CA ALA A 34 7.41 -29.10 -4.02
C ALA A 34 6.68 -30.03 -4.99
N SER A 35 7.23 -31.21 -5.30
CA SER A 35 6.59 -32.20 -6.17
C SER A 35 5.32 -32.83 -5.60
N ARG A 36 5.05 -32.64 -4.29
CA ARG A 36 3.88 -33.19 -3.60
C ARG A 36 2.69 -32.24 -3.53
N ILE A 37 2.81 -31.00 -4.03
CA ILE A 37 1.74 -30.01 -3.95
C ILE A 37 0.59 -30.35 -4.92
N GLY A 38 -0.66 -30.21 -4.46
CA GLY A 38 -1.85 -30.25 -5.32
C GLY A 38 -2.13 -28.89 -5.98
N PHE A 39 -2.81 -28.90 -7.13
CA PHE A 39 -3.21 -27.69 -7.84
C PHE A 39 -4.73 -27.58 -7.94
N GLU A 40 -5.25 -26.39 -7.70
CA GLU A 40 -6.69 -26.11 -7.77
C GLU A 40 -7.00 -24.95 -8.73
N GLU A 41 -7.97 -25.14 -9.62
CA GLU A 41 -8.32 -24.19 -10.69
C GLU A 41 -9.58 -23.35 -10.37
N ASP A 42 -10.07 -23.35 -9.12
CA ASP A 42 -11.30 -22.66 -8.74
C ASP A 42 -11.14 -21.13 -8.64
N ILE A 43 -11.80 -20.40 -9.56
CA ILE A 43 -11.82 -18.92 -9.62
C ILE A 43 -12.63 -18.34 -8.45
N THR A 44 -13.61 -19.06 -7.90
CA THR A 44 -14.48 -18.54 -6.83
C THR A 44 -13.74 -18.31 -5.52
N ARG A 45 -12.59 -18.97 -5.30
CA ARG A 45 -11.69 -18.72 -4.17
C ARG A 45 -11.04 -17.32 -4.17
N LEU A 46 -11.18 -16.55 -5.24
CA LEU A 46 -10.81 -15.13 -5.26
C LEU A 46 -11.84 -14.25 -4.52
N ILE A 47 -13.08 -14.71 -4.35
CA ILE A 47 -14.18 -13.97 -3.72
C ILE A 47 -14.10 -14.14 -2.18
N PRO A 48 -14.28 -13.07 -1.39
CA PRO A 48 -14.09 -13.15 0.06
C PRO A 48 -15.27 -13.74 0.80
N ASN A 49 -14.97 -14.43 1.91
CA ASN A 49 -15.97 -14.98 2.84
C ASN A 49 -16.34 -13.93 3.91
N SER A 50 -17.61 -13.55 4.03
CA SER A 50 -18.11 -12.67 5.10
C SER A 50 -19.20 -13.35 5.94
N GLU A 51 -19.32 -12.99 7.22
CA GLU A 51 -20.28 -13.60 8.16
C GLU A 51 -21.75 -13.38 7.72
N SER A 52 -22.08 -12.21 7.17
CA SER A 52 -23.40 -11.93 6.57
C SER A 52 -23.66 -12.71 5.26
N SER A 53 -22.64 -13.40 4.74
CA SER A 53 -22.69 -14.20 3.51
C SER A 53 -22.72 -15.70 3.81
N GLU A 54 -22.60 -16.17 5.05
CA GLU A 54 -22.55 -17.62 5.31
C GLU A 54 -23.85 -18.33 4.92
N ILE A 55 -25.01 -17.76 5.27
CA ILE A 55 -26.32 -18.29 4.87
C ILE A 55 -26.49 -18.18 3.36
N THR A 56 -26.16 -17.04 2.77
CA THR A 56 -26.20 -16.83 1.31
C THR A 56 -25.29 -17.81 0.56
N GLN A 57 -24.11 -18.13 1.09
CA GLN A 57 -23.20 -19.12 0.54
C GLN A 57 -23.71 -20.54 0.71
N LYS A 58 -24.28 -20.90 1.88
CA LYS A 58 -24.94 -22.19 2.10
C LYS A 58 -26.07 -22.38 1.09
N VAL A 59 -26.90 -21.36 0.91
CA VAL A 59 -27.95 -21.29 -0.11
C VAL A 59 -27.38 -21.43 -1.53
N LEU A 60 -26.35 -20.66 -1.91
CA LEU A 60 -25.75 -20.75 -3.24
C LEU A 60 -25.15 -22.13 -3.53
N LYS A 61 -24.62 -22.84 -2.53
CA LYS A 61 -24.13 -24.22 -2.67
C LYS A 61 -25.24 -25.26 -2.83
N THR A 62 -26.45 -24.97 -2.33
CA THR A 62 -27.59 -25.90 -2.39
C THR A 62 -28.47 -25.68 -3.63
N VAL A 63 -28.41 -24.50 -4.24
CA VAL A 63 -29.30 -24.16 -5.36
C VAL A 63 -28.78 -24.68 -6.70
N SER A 64 -29.57 -25.53 -7.37
CA SER A 64 -29.18 -26.29 -8.57
C SER A 64 -29.26 -25.52 -9.90
N PHE A 65 -29.81 -24.29 -9.93
CA PHE A 65 -30.00 -23.56 -11.20
C PHE A 65 -28.69 -23.08 -11.84
N SER A 66 -27.60 -22.94 -11.06
CA SER A 66 -26.37 -22.29 -11.54
C SER A 66 -25.54 -23.18 -12.49
N ASP A 67 -25.71 -24.50 -12.41
CA ASP A 67 -24.83 -25.46 -13.09
C ASP A 67 -25.43 -26.01 -14.39
N LYS A 68 -26.67 -25.65 -14.76
CA LYS A 68 -27.33 -26.18 -15.96
C LYS A 68 -26.73 -25.62 -17.25
N ILE A 69 -26.62 -26.49 -18.25
CA ILE A 69 -26.32 -26.14 -19.63
C ILE A 69 -27.63 -26.15 -20.42
N VAL A 70 -27.95 -25.00 -21.02
CA VAL A 70 -29.09 -24.85 -21.93
C VAL A 70 -28.62 -25.20 -23.34
N ILE A 71 -29.34 -26.11 -23.98
CA ILE A 71 -29.19 -26.42 -25.40
C ILE A 71 -30.40 -25.85 -26.11
N ASN A 72 -30.18 -24.82 -26.92
CA ASN A 72 -31.22 -24.23 -27.75
C ASN A 72 -31.12 -24.81 -29.16
N ILE A 73 -32.12 -25.60 -29.55
CA ILE A 73 -32.22 -26.17 -30.90
C ILE A 73 -33.15 -25.27 -31.70
N SER A 74 -32.57 -24.54 -32.64
CA SER A 74 -33.26 -23.57 -33.49
C SER A 74 -33.61 -24.17 -34.85
N ASN A 75 -34.80 -23.83 -35.34
CA ASN A 75 -35.30 -24.27 -36.63
C ASN A 75 -34.77 -23.35 -37.72
N GLN A 76 -34.19 -23.92 -38.76
CA GLN A 76 -33.73 -23.23 -39.97
C GLN A 76 -34.65 -23.52 -41.17
N GLY A 77 -35.54 -24.52 -41.05
CA GLY A 77 -36.57 -24.87 -42.04
C GLY A 77 -38.00 -24.51 -41.58
N GLU A 78 -39.00 -24.97 -42.34
CA GLU A 78 -40.42 -24.75 -42.00
C GLU A 78 -41.02 -25.87 -41.13
N ASP A 79 -40.36 -27.02 -41.01
CA ASP A 79 -40.90 -28.22 -40.35
C ASP A 79 -40.45 -28.36 -38.87
N PRO A 80 -41.37 -28.20 -37.89
CA PRO A 80 -41.07 -28.36 -36.47
C PRO A 80 -40.68 -29.80 -36.06
N ASP A 81 -41.00 -30.83 -36.85
CA ASP A 81 -40.65 -32.22 -36.52
C ASP A 81 -39.14 -32.45 -36.56
N THR A 82 -38.42 -31.67 -37.37
CA THR A 82 -36.96 -31.69 -37.45
C THR A 82 -36.30 -31.31 -36.12
N LEU A 83 -36.92 -30.40 -35.34
CA LEU A 83 -36.44 -30.03 -34.01
C LEU A 83 -36.52 -31.21 -33.04
N THR A 84 -37.65 -31.92 -33.05
CA THR A 84 -37.89 -33.06 -32.15
C THR A 84 -36.99 -34.24 -32.52
N ALA A 85 -36.79 -34.50 -33.82
CA ALA A 85 -35.85 -35.53 -34.28
C ALA A 85 -34.38 -35.21 -33.94
N TYR A 86 -34.00 -33.93 -34.03
CA TYR A 86 -32.68 -33.48 -33.56
C TYR A 86 -32.55 -33.70 -32.05
N ALA A 87 -33.55 -33.28 -31.26
CA ALA A 87 -33.53 -33.38 -29.81
C ALA A 87 -33.43 -34.84 -29.33
N GLU A 88 -34.16 -35.78 -29.94
CA GLU A 88 -34.06 -37.21 -29.63
C GLU A 88 -32.66 -37.76 -29.93
N THR A 89 -32.14 -37.49 -31.13
CA THR A 89 -30.79 -37.93 -31.50
C THR A 89 -29.73 -37.31 -30.58
N TYR A 90 -29.95 -36.07 -30.12
CA TYR A 90 -29.06 -35.38 -29.19
C TYR A 90 -29.06 -36.04 -27.81
N ILE A 91 -30.24 -36.31 -27.25
CA ILE A 91 -30.40 -36.99 -25.96
C ILE A 91 -29.73 -38.36 -26.02
N ASP A 92 -30.03 -39.18 -27.03
CA ASP A 92 -29.45 -40.52 -27.20
C ASP A 92 -27.92 -40.47 -27.29
N SER A 93 -27.40 -39.50 -28.05
CA SER A 93 -25.95 -39.33 -28.22
C SER A 93 -25.26 -38.96 -26.91
N VAL A 94 -25.87 -38.07 -26.12
CA VAL A 94 -25.32 -37.63 -24.83
C VAL A 94 -25.43 -38.75 -23.78
N GLU A 95 -26.57 -39.45 -23.69
CA GLU A 95 -26.74 -40.57 -22.74
C GLU A 95 -25.80 -41.74 -23.06
N THR A 96 -25.58 -42.04 -24.34
CA THR A 96 -24.68 -43.12 -24.75
C THR A 96 -23.20 -42.80 -24.49
N HIS A 97 -22.76 -41.57 -24.76
CA HIS A 97 -21.33 -41.23 -24.77
C HIS A 97 -20.85 -40.39 -23.57
N LEU A 98 -21.77 -39.82 -22.79
CA LEU A 98 -21.48 -38.86 -21.71
C LEU A 98 -22.25 -39.15 -20.41
N SER A 99 -22.78 -40.36 -20.21
CA SER A 99 -23.48 -40.76 -18.99
C SER A 99 -22.68 -40.52 -17.70
N GLU A 100 -21.35 -40.59 -17.76
CA GLU A 100 -20.46 -40.29 -16.61
C GLU A 100 -20.48 -38.81 -16.19
N PHE A 101 -20.81 -37.88 -17.10
CA PHE A 101 -20.77 -36.44 -16.88
C PHE A 101 -22.15 -35.78 -16.77
N VAL A 102 -23.22 -36.51 -17.08
CA VAL A 102 -24.57 -35.98 -17.17
C VAL A 102 -25.46 -36.67 -16.16
N GLN A 103 -25.99 -35.91 -15.21
CA GLN A 103 -26.92 -36.41 -14.21
C GLN A 103 -28.33 -36.56 -14.78
N LYS A 104 -28.78 -35.58 -15.59
CA LYS A 104 -30.12 -35.54 -16.17
C LYS A 104 -30.17 -34.62 -17.38
N ILE A 105 -30.98 -34.99 -18.38
CA ILE A 105 -31.40 -34.11 -19.48
C ILE A 105 -32.91 -33.91 -19.37
N GLN A 106 -33.36 -32.66 -19.45
CA GLN A 106 -34.76 -32.28 -19.36
C GLN A 106 -35.18 -31.60 -20.66
N GLY A 107 -36.43 -31.79 -21.06
CA GLY A 107 -36.99 -31.20 -22.28
C GLY A 107 -38.05 -32.07 -22.96
N LYS A 108 -38.09 -33.37 -22.65
CA LYS A 108 -39.16 -34.31 -23.04
C LYS A 108 -40.04 -34.64 -21.82
N VAL A 109 -41.34 -34.38 -21.91
CA VAL A 109 -42.38 -34.73 -20.95
C VAL A 109 -42.85 -36.16 -21.23
N ALA A 110 -42.99 -37.00 -20.21
CA ALA A 110 -43.50 -38.36 -20.38
C ALA A 110 -45.04 -38.34 -20.48
N ASP A 111 -45.61 -39.01 -21.49
CA ASP A 111 -47.06 -39.03 -21.71
C ASP A 111 -47.82 -39.98 -20.76
N ASP A 112 -47.12 -40.83 -20.00
CA ASP A 112 -47.70 -42.05 -19.42
C ASP A 112 -48.32 -41.92 -18.01
N ASN A 113 -48.24 -40.75 -17.34
CA ASN A 113 -48.54 -40.65 -15.90
C ASN A 113 -49.60 -39.61 -15.47
N ILE A 114 -50.35 -38.99 -16.40
CA ILE A 114 -51.42 -38.01 -16.05
C ILE A 114 -52.46 -38.62 -15.09
N MET A 115 -52.66 -39.94 -15.15
CA MET A 115 -53.56 -40.68 -14.24
C MET A 115 -53.08 -40.65 -12.80
N GLN A 116 -51.77 -40.79 -12.57
CA GLN A 116 -51.18 -40.77 -11.23
C GLN A 116 -51.34 -39.38 -10.60
N LEU A 117 -51.17 -38.33 -11.40
CA LEU A 117 -51.40 -36.96 -10.97
C LEU A 117 -52.87 -36.71 -10.59
N TYR A 118 -53.82 -37.23 -11.39
CA TYR A 118 -55.25 -37.14 -11.07
C TYR A 118 -55.57 -37.87 -9.76
N ASP A 119 -55.13 -39.11 -9.62
CA ASP A 119 -55.38 -39.93 -8.44
C ASP A 119 -54.76 -39.27 -7.18
N PHE A 120 -53.53 -38.73 -7.28
CA PHE A 120 -52.88 -37.98 -6.20
C PHE A 120 -53.67 -36.75 -5.75
N VAL A 121 -54.14 -35.90 -6.68
CA VAL A 121 -54.95 -34.72 -6.33
C VAL A 121 -56.29 -35.13 -5.72
N TYR A 122 -56.90 -36.21 -6.21
CA TYR A 122 -58.17 -36.71 -5.67
C TYR A 122 -58.02 -37.23 -4.24
N ASP A 123 -56.98 -38.04 -3.97
CA ASP A 123 -56.76 -38.61 -2.64
C ASP A 123 -56.31 -37.55 -1.61
N HIS A 124 -55.86 -36.37 -2.07
CA HIS A 124 -55.39 -35.25 -1.24
C HIS A 124 -56.11 -33.92 -1.50
N LEU A 125 -57.38 -33.96 -1.95
CA LEU A 125 -58.19 -32.77 -2.26
C LEU A 125 -58.11 -31.62 -1.24
N PRO A 126 -58.16 -31.86 0.10
CA PRO A 126 -58.13 -30.79 1.10
C PRO A 126 -56.96 -29.81 0.93
N PHE A 127 -55.80 -30.31 0.50
CA PHE A 127 -54.57 -29.51 0.36
C PHE A 127 -54.64 -28.53 -0.82
N PHE A 128 -55.46 -28.81 -1.84
CA PHE A 128 -55.56 -27.98 -3.05
C PHE A 128 -56.73 -26.97 -3.01
N MET A 129 -57.57 -27.02 -1.98
CA MET A 129 -58.74 -26.15 -1.87
C MET A 129 -58.41 -24.82 -1.18
N THR A 130 -58.99 -23.74 -1.70
CA THR A 130 -58.97 -22.41 -1.07
C THR A 130 -60.33 -22.06 -0.48
N THR A 131 -60.41 -21.02 0.34
CA THR A 131 -61.68 -20.53 0.91
C THR A 131 -62.72 -20.24 -0.18
N ASP A 132 -62.30 -19.57 -1.26
CA ASP A 132 -63.16 -19.28 -2.43
C ASP A 132 -63.65 -20.56 -3.14
N ASP A 133 -62.85 -21.63 -3.12
CA ASP A 133 -63.24 -22.89 -3.75
C ASP A 133 -64.33 -23.60 -2.94
N TYR A 134 -64.32 -23.49 -1.60
CA TYR A 134 -65.41 -23.98 -0.76
C TYR A 134 -66.74 -23.26 -1.03
N GLU A 135 -66.73 -21.96 -1.37
CA GLU A 135 -67.94 -21.25 -1.80
C GLU A 135 -68.51 -21.83 -3.11
N LYS A 136 -67.65 -22.15 -4.08
CA LYS A 136 -68.06 -22.82 -5.34
C LYS A 136 -68.59 -24.23 -5.09
N ILE A 137 -67.96 -24.97 -4.17
CA ILE A 137 -68.42 -26.31 -3.78
C ILE A 137 -69.80 -26.21 -3.11
N ALA A 138 -70.03 -25.20 -2.25
CA ALA A 138 -71.33 -24.96 -1.63
C ALA A 138 -72.44 -24.74 -2.67
N GLN A 139 -72.15 -24.06 -3.79
CA GLN A 139 -73.11 -23.88 -4.89
C GLN A 139 -73.39 -25.19 -5.66
N LYS A 140 -72.40 -26.08 -5.77
CA LYS A 140 -72.51 -27.38 -6.46
C LYS A 140 -73.33 -28.42 -5.68
N ILE A 141 -73.36 -28.34 -4.36
CA ILE A 141 -74.09 -29.28 -3.50
C ILE A 141 -75.57 -28.91 -3.26
N ASN A 142 -76.07 -27.86 -3.91
CA ASN A 142 -77.51 -27.56 -3.94
C ASN A 142 -78.26 -28.64 -4.74
N THR A 143 -79.51 -28.93 -4.34
CA THR A 143 -80.32 -30.01 -4.93
C THR A 143 -80.47 -29.92 -6.45
N ASP A 144 -80.74 -28.72 -6.99
CA ASP A 144 -80.92 -28.52 -8.43
C ASP A 144 -79.59 -28.63 -9.20
N SER A 145 -78.48 -28.20 -8.58
CA SER A 145 -77.12 -28.35 -9.12
C SER A 145 -76.73 -29.82 -9.26
N ILE A 146 -76.96 -30.63 -8.22
CA ILE A 146 -76.62 -32.06 -8.21
C ILE A 146 -77.34 -32.81 -9.32
N ARG A 147 -78.66 -32.58 -9.48
CA ARG A 147 -79.44 -33.22 -10.55
C ARG A 147 -78.85 -32.91 -11.92
N LYS A 148 -78.55 -31.64 -12.20
CA LYS A 148 -77.96 -31.19 -13.48
C LYS A 148 -76.56 -31.77 -13.71
N ILE A 149 -75.73 -31.86 -12.67
CA ILE A 149 -74.40 -32.48 -12.73
C ILE A 149 -74.53 -33.97 -13.07
N LEU A 150 -75.41 -34.69 -12.40
CA LEU A 150 -75.64 -36.12 -12.65
C LEU A 150 -76.20 -36.40 -14.06
N GLU A 151 -77.11 -35.56 -14.57
CA GLU A 151 -77.61 -35.66 -15.95
C GLU A 151 -76.49 -35.47 -16.98
N ASN A 152 -75.62 -34.48 -16.76
CA ASN A 152 -74.46 -34.24 -17.62
C ASN A 152 -73.45 -35.39 -17.53
N ASN A 153 -73.17 -35.89 -16.33
CA ASN A 153 -72.30 -37.05 -16.12
C ASN A 153 -72.84 -38.28 -16.85
N TYR A 154 -74.13 -38.56 -16.75
CA TYR A 154 -74.78 -39.67 -17.46
C TYR A 154 -74.65 -39.51 -18.99
N LYS A 155 -74.92 -38.31 -19.53
CA LYS A 155 -74.74 -37.99 -20.96
C LYS A 155 -73.29 -38.19 -21.42
N THR A 156 -72.31 -37.79 -20.62
CA THR A 156 -70.88 -37.98 -20.93
C THR A 156 -70.51 -39.46 -20.93
N LEU A 157 -71.01 -40.24 -19.96
CA LEU A 157 -70.72 -41.67 -19.83
C LEU A 157 -71.26 -42.52 -21.00
N ILE A 158 -72.38 -42.12 -21.60
CA ILE A 158 -72.96 -42.80 -22.78
C ILE A 158 -72.40 -42.28 -24.12
N SER A 159 -71.54 -41.27 -24.09
CA SER A 159 -70.84 -40.74 -25.27
C SER A 159 -69.47 -41.44 -25.47
N PRO A 160 -68.81 -41.28 -26.63
CA PRO A 160 -67.45 -41.80 -26.84
C PRO A 160 -66.43 -41.33 -25.79
N ALA A 161 -66.62 -40.15 -25.18
CA ALA A 161 -65.78 -39.65 -24.10
C ALA A 161 -65.88 -40.49 -22.80
N GLY A 162 -66.95 -41.27 -22.64
CA GLY A 162 -67.17 -42.18 -21.52
C GLY A 162 -66.09 -43.26 -21.38
N LEU A 163 -65.44 -43.66 -22.48
CA LEU A 163 -64.36 -44.66 -22.49
C LEU A 163 -63.17 -44.22 -21.62
N VAL A 164 -62.90 -42.92 -21.55
CA VAL A 164 -61.79 -42.35 -20.77
C VAL A 164 -62.30 -41.74 -19.45
N THR A 165 -63.47 -41.11 -19.47
CA THR A 165 -63.97 -40.31 -18.34
C THR A 165 -64.69 -41.10 -17.26
N LYS A 166 -65.04 -42.38 -17.51
CA LYS A 166 -65.76 -43.24 -16.57
C LYS A 166 -65.12 -43.31 -15.19
N LYS A 167 -63.80 -43.51 -15.12
CA LYS A 167 -63.08 -43.61 -13.84
C LYS A 167 -63.17 -42.30 -13.03
N TYR A 168 -63.11 -41.14 -13.68
CA TYR A 168 -63.18 -39.84 -13.03
C TYR A 168 -64.57 -39.50 -12.52
N ILE A 169 -65.59 -39.69 -13.35
CA ILE A 169 -66.98 -39.36 -13.01
C ILE A 169 -67.49 -40.23 -11.85
N VAL A 170 -67.09 -41.51 -11.82
CA VAL A 170 -67.47 -42.45 -10.76
C VAL A 170 -66.77 -42.15 -9.44
N ASN A 171 -65.51 -41.71 -9.48
CA ASN A 171 -64.76 -41.38 -8.26
C ASN A 171 -65.11 -39.97 -7.75
N ASP A 172 -65.40 -39.03 -8.63
CA ASP A 172 -65.63 -37.61 -8.34
C ASP A 172 -66.90 -37.09 -9.04
N PRO A 173 -68.11 -37.46 -8.55
CA PRO A 173 -69.37 -37.07 -9.17
C PRO A 173 -69.60 -35.55 -9.21
N LEU A 174 -68.94 -34.78 -8.34
CA LEU A 174 -69.09 -33.32 -8.26
C LEU A 174 -68.02 -32.56 -9.07
N SER A 175 -67.05 -33.28 -9.63
CA SER A 175 -65.90 -32.71 -10.35
C SER A 175 -65.11 -31.71 -9.48
N LEU A 176 -64.68 -32.16 -8.29
CA LEU A 176 -63.80 -31.44 -7.37
C LEU A 176 -62.32 -31.50 -7.79
N THR A 177 -61.84 -32.63 -8.30
CA THR A 177 -60.43 -32.83 -8.69
C THR A 177 -59.94 -31.84 -9.75
N PRO A 178 -60.73 -31.48 -10.79
CA PRO A 178 -60.34 -30.45 -11.74
C PRO A 178 -60.02 -29.09 -11.10
N ILE A 179 -60.66 -28.74 -9.98
CA ILE A 179 -60.39 -27.50 -9.23
C ILE A 179 -58.96 -27.54 -8.66
N GLY A 180 -58.55 -28.70 -8.11
CA GLY A 180 -57.20 -28.92 -7.59
C GLY A 180 -56.14 -28.98 -8.69
N LEU A 181 -56.42 -29.69 -9.79
CA LEU A 181 -55.52 -29.77 -10.95
C LEU A 181 -55.23 -28.39 -11.56
N GLN A 182 -56.18 -27.46 -11.54
CA GLN A 182 -55.96 -26.10 -12.00
C GLN A 182 -54.90 -25.36 -11.17
N LYS A 183 -54.69 -25.72 -9.89
CA LYS A 183 -53.64 -25.12 -9.05
C LYS A 183 -52.25 -25.58 -9.47
N LEU A 184 -52.12 -26.79 -10.02
CA LEU A 184 -50.85 -27.32 -10.53
C LEU A 184 -50.37 -26.60 -11.80
N ALA A 185 -51.29 -26.06 -12.60
CA ALA A 185 -50.96 -25.26 -13.77
C ALA A 185 -50.19 -23.96 -13.41
N GLN A 186 -50.20 -23.54 -12.14
CA GLN A 186 -49.49 -22.36 -11.66
C GLN A 186 -47.98 -22.58 -11.44
N LEU A 187 -47.49 -23.83 -11.53
CA LEU A 187 -46.07 -24.15 -11.38
C LEU A 187 -45.24 -23.75 -12.61
N GLN A 188 -45.87 -23.50 -13.76
CA GLN A 188 -45.20 -23.24 -15.04
C GLN A 188 -44.71 -21.78 -15.18
N LEU A 189 -43.44 -21.61 -15.58
CA LEU A 189 -42.83 -20.31 -15.89
C LEU A 189 -43.24 -19.81 -17.29
N GLY A 190 -44.39 -19.17 -17.37
CA GLY A 190 -44.73 -18.25 -18.45
C GLY A 190 -45.49 -18.84 -19.64
N ASP A 191 -46.20 -17.97 -20.34
CA ASP A 191 -47.12 -18.30 -21.44
C ASP A 191 -46.42 -18.43 -22.80
N ASN A 192 -45.10 -18.67 -22.88
CA ASN A 192 -44.33 -18.60 -24.13
C ASN A 192 -43.93 -19.97 -24.72
N TYR A 193 -44.25 -21.06 -24.03
CA TYR A 193 -43.89 -22.42 -24.44
C TYR A 193 -45.13 -23.28 -24.59
N ASP A 194 -45.10 -24.17 -25.58
CA ASP A 194 -46.08 -25.22 -25.82
C ASP A 194 -45.37 -26.59 -25.77
N LEU A 195 -46.14 -27.67 -25.63
CA LEU A 195 -45.65 -29.04 -25.80
C LEU A 195 -45.92 -29.53 -27.22
N TYR A 196 -44.88 -30.03 -27.90
CA TYR A 196 -44.98 -30.58 -29.26
C TYR A 196 -44.17 -31.87 -29.36
N ASN A 197 -44.80 -32.99 -29.74
CA ASN A 197 -44.25 -34.35 -29.63
C ASN A 197 -43.57 -34.61 -28.27
N SER A 198 -44.27 -34.18 -27.21
CA SER A 198 -43.81 -34.27 -25.83
C SER A 198 -42.54 -33.46 -25.52
N PHE A 199 -42.05 -32.60 -26.42
CA PHE A 199 -40.95 -31.67 -26.17
C PHE A 199 -41.42 -30.25 -25.86
N LEU A 200 -40.65 -29.51 -25.06
CA LEU A 200 -40.88 -28.09 -24.77
C LEU A 200 -40.38 -27.21 -25.92
N ILE A 201 -41.33 -26.64 -26.67
CA ILE A 201 -41.07 -25.78 -27.83
C ILE A 201 -41.62 -24.37 -27.58
N THR A 202 -41.00 -23.35 -28.16
CA THR A 202 -41.56 -21.99 -28.16
C THR A 202 -42.87 -21.95 -28.97
N LYS A 203 -43.81 -21.06 -28.61
CA LYS A 203 -45.10 -20.91 -29.30
C LYS A 203 -44.99 -20.63 -30.81
N ASP A 204 -43.91 -19.98 -31.23
CA ASP A 204 -43.61 -19.73 -32.64
C ASP A 204 -43.03 -20.97 -33.37
N ARG A 205 -42.84 -22.09 -32.66
CA ARG A 205 -42.26 -23.35 -33.12
C ARG A 205 -40.86 -23.24 -33.72
N LYS A 206 -40.12 -22.18 -33.37
CA LYS A 206 -38.77 -21.93 -33.88
C LYS A 206 -37.66 -22.48 -32.99
N ASN A 207 -37.92 -22.71 -31.71
CA ASN A 207 -36.88 -23.11 -30.77
C ASN A 207 -37.38 -24.21 -29.83
N LEU A 208 -36.57 -25.25 -29.66
CA LEU A 208 -36.76 -26.31 -28.68
C LEU A 208 -35.62 -26.22 -27.65
N LEU A 209 -35.98 -26.20 -26.37
CA LEU A 209 -35.01 -26.06 -25.28
C LEU A 209 -34.79 -27.40 -24.56
N LEU A 210 -33.54 -27.81 -24.43
CA LEU A 210 -33.13 -28.87 -23.51
C LEU A 210 -32.28 -28.28 -22.38
N PHE A 211 -32.44 -28.82 -21.18
CA PHE A 211 -31.65 -28.45 -20.00
C PHE A 211 -30.86 -29.66 -19.52
N LEU A 212 -29.54 -29.55 -19.63
CA LEU A 212 -28.61 -30.59 -19.20
C LEU A 212 -28.04 -30.21 -17.83
N THR A 213 -28.11 -31.14 -16.88
CA THR A 213 -27.48 -31.00 -15.55
C THR A 213 -26.17 -31.79 -15.51
N PRO A 214 -25.01 -31.13 -15.44
CA PRO A 214 -23.72 -31.81 -15.31
C PRO A 214 -23.57 -32.47 -13.93
N THR A 215 -22.85 -33.59 -13.86
CA THR A 215 -22.48 -34.25 -12.59
C THR A 215 -21.39 -33.48 -11.85
N LEU A 216 -20.54 -32.74 -12.58
CA LEU A 216 -19.40 -31.99 -12.06
C LEU A 216 -19.80 -30.55 -11.73
N ALA A 217 -19.24 -30.01 -10.65
CA ALA A 217 -19.43 -28.61 -10.28
C ALA A 217 -18.76 -27.68 -11.30
N THR A 218 -19.32 -26.48 -11.53
CA THR A 218 -18.82 -25.50 -12.53
C THR A 218 -17.33 -25.15 -12.36
N ASN A 219 -16.83 -25.14 -11.12
CA ASN A 219 -15.44 -24.81 -10.76
C ASN A 219 -14.41 -25.93 -11.03
N GLU A 220 -14.84 -27.17 -11.31
CA GLU A 220 -13.94 -28.29 -11.65
C GLU A 220 -13.46 -28.22 -13.12
N THR A 221 -12.87 -27.09 -13.51
CA THR A 221 -12.54 -26.74 -14.91
C THR A 221 -11.67 -27.77 -15.62
N ALA A 222 -10.74 -28.41 -14.92
CA ALA A 222 -9.88 -29.44 -15.49
C ALA A 222 -10.68 -30.64 -16.01
N LYS A 223 -11.64 -31.16 -15.22
CA LYS A 223 -12.51 -32.27 -15.63
C LYS A 223 -13.60 -31.80 -16.60
N ASN A 224 -14.19 -30.64 -16.34
CA ASN A 224 -15.21 -30.04 -17.21
C ASN A 224 -14.68 -29.75 -18.62
N THR A 225 -13.38 -29.50 -18.78
CA THR A 225 -12.77 -29.33 -20.12
C THR A 225 -13.00 -30.57 -20.99
N VAL A 226 -12.81 -31.77 -20.44
CA VAL A 226 -13.03 -33.03 -21.17
C VAL A 226 -14.49 -33.18 -21.54
N PHE A 227 -15.40 -32.95 -20.59
CA PHE A 227 -16.84 -33.01 -20.80
C PHE A 227 -17.32 -32.04 -21.90
N VAL A 228 -16.95 -30.75 -21.78
CA VAL A 228 -17.36 -29.70 -22.72
C VAL A 228 -16.82 -29.96 -24.13
N GLU A 229 -15.60 -30.47 -24.27
CA GLU A 229 -15.05 -30.81 -25.58
C GLU A 229 -15.80 -31.97 -26.24
N LYS A 230 -16.15 -33.02 -25.48
CA LYS A 230 -16.97 -34.12 -26.02
C LYS A 230 -18.39 -33.63 -26.37
N LEU A 231 -19.02 -32.82 -25.52
CA LEU A 231 -20.37 -32.26 -25.78
C LEU A 231 -20.40 -31.38 -27.03
N LYS A 232 -19.38 -30.54 -27.23
CA LYS A 232 -19.24 -29.72 -28.46
C LYS A 232 -19.03 -30.57 -29.70
N ARG A 233 -18.33 -31.70 -29.61
CA ARG A 233 -18.18 -32.63 -30.75
C ARG A 233 -19.51 -33.26 -31.16
N ILE A 234 -20.32 -33.70 -30.18
CA ILE A 234 -21.68 -34.22 -30.46
C ILE A 234 -22.51 -33.14 -31.14
N THR A 235 -22.53 -31.93 -30.57
CA THR A 235 -23.30 -30.79 -31.10
C THR A 235 -22.85 -30.42 -32.53
N ALA A 236 -21.54 -30.33 -32.79
CA ALA A 236 -21.02 -30.03 -34.12
C ALA A 236 -21.33 -31.13 -35.15
N SER A 237 -21.26 -32.40 -34.74
CA SER A 237 -21.62 -33.54 -35.59
C SER A 237 -23.10 -33.49 -35.99
N LEU A 238 -23.99 -33.17 -35.04
CA LEU A 238 -25.43 -33.07 -35.30
C LEU A 238 -25.79 -31.82 -36.10
N ASN A 239 -25.19 -30.66 -35.81
CA ASN A 239 -25.36 -29.45 -36.64
C ASN A 239 -24.92 -29.68 -38.09
N THR A 240 -23.92 -30.54 -38.31
CA THR A 240 -23.51 -30.94 -39.67
C THR A 240 -24.52 -31.88 -40.32
N LYS A 241 -25.06 -32.85 -39.56
CA LYS A 241 -26.08 -33.81 -40.04
C LYS A 241 -27.39 -33.13 -40.42
N TYR A 242 -27.85 -32.16 -39.63
CA TYR A 242 -29.11 -31.43 -39.83
C TYR A 242 -28.91 -30.06 -40.49
N LYS A 243 -27.80 -29.86 -41.19
CA LYS A 243 -27.44 -28.57 -41.79
C LYS A 243 -28.56 -28.03 -42.69
N GLY A 244 -29.01 -26.80 -42.41
CA GLY A 244 -30.10 -26.14 -43.14
C GLY A 244 -31.51 -26.56 -42.70
N GLN A 245 -31.63 -27.44 -41.70
CA GLN A 245 -32.91 -27.86 -41.10
C GLN A 245 -32.97 -27.44 -39.62
N ALA A 246 -31.98 -27.81 -38.82
CA ALA A 246 -31.90 -27.46 -37.40
C ALA A 246 -30.46 -27.25 -36.95
N GLU A 247 -30.27 -26.34 -36.00
CA GLU A 247 -28.95 -26.05 -35.40
C GLU A 247 -29.08 -25.85 -33.89
N ALA A 248 -28.20 -26.49 -33.12
CA ALA A 248 -28.14 -26.32 -31.68
C ALA A 248 -27.00 -25.37 -31.26
N SER A 249 -27.30 -24.48 -30.32
CA SER A 249 -26.34 -23.65 -29.60
C SER A 249 -26.33 -24.02 -28.11
N LEU A 250 -25.16 -23.87 -27.48
CA LEU A 250 -24.93 -24.23 -26.08
C LEU A 250 -24.68 -22.99 -25.24
N PHE A 251 -25.35 -22.89 -24.11
CA PHE A 251 -25.19 -21.80 -23.14
C PHE A 251 -25.13 -22.34 -21.71
N GLY A 252 -24.30 -21.76 -20.84
CA GLY A 252 -24.20 -22.18 -19.44
C GLY A 252 -22.91 -21.74 -18.75
N ALA A 253 -22.94 -21.66 -17.42
CA ALA A 253 -21.81 -21.19 -16.61
C ALA A 253 -20.55 -22.07 -16.78
N THR A 254 -20.73 -23.40 -16.86
CA THR A 254 -19.64 -24.37 -17.11
C THR A 254 -18.89 -24.09 -18.41
N LEU A 255 -19.58 -23.65 -19.46
CA LEU A 255 -18.96 -23.33 -20.75
C LEU A 255 -18.08 -22.07 -20.66
N TYR A 256 -18.54 -21.04 -19.94
CA TYR A 256 -17.74 -19.84 -19.66
C TYR A 256 -16.54 -20.17 -18.78
N ALA A 257 -16.71 -20.96 -17.71
CA ALA A 257 -15.62 -21.33 -16.81
C ALA A 257 -14.49 -22.09 -17.54
N VAL A 258 -14.84 -23.10 -18.35
CA VAL A 258 -13.88 -23.85 -19.18
C VAL A 258 -13.20 -22.96 -20.22
N ALA A 259 -13.95 -22.06 -20.88
CA ALA A 259 -13.38 -21.13 -21.84
C ALA A 259 -12.37 -20.17 -21.20
N ASN A 260 -12.67 -19.64 -20.02
CA ASN A 260 -11.78 -18.78 -19.24
C ASN A 260 -10.50 -19.53 -18.83
N ALA A 261 -10.64 -20.70 -18.19
CA ALA A 261 -9.49 -21.51 -17.75
C ALA A 261 -8.56 -21.88 -18.92
N LYS A 262 -9.12 -22.35 -20.04
CA LYS A 262 -8.35 -22.69 -21.25
C LYS A 262 -7.63 -21.48 -21.84
N GLN A 263 -8.30 -20.33 -21.88
CA GLN A 263 -7.73 -19.10 -22.41
C GLN A 263 -6.61 -18.56 -21.52
N ILE A 264 -6.80 -18.56 -20.19
CA ILE A 264 -5.76 -18.17 -19.21
C ILE A 264 -4.52 -19.06 -19.36
N LYS A 265 -4.70 -20.39 -19.37
CA LYS A 265 -3.59 -21.35 -19.50
C LYS A 265 -2.81 -21.13 -20.79
N LYS A 266 -3.52 -20.96 -21.91
CA LYS A 266 -2.90 -20.70 -23.22
C LYS A 266 -2.15 -19.37 -23.23
N ASP A 267 -2.75 -18.31 -22.71
CA ASP A 267 -2.12 -16.99 -22.66
C ASP A 267 -0.87 -17.03 -21.79
N ILE A 268 -0.94 -17.57 -20.57
CA ILE A 268 0.22 -17.70 -19.68
C ILE A 268 1.35 -18.50 -20.35
N GLN A 269 1.06 -19.68 -20.90
CA GLN A 269 2.09 -20.50 -21.56
C GLN A 269 2.79 -19.75 -22.69
N LEU A 270 2.01 -19.06 -23.53
CA LEU A 270 2.54 -18.29 -24.66
C LEU A 270 3.34 -17.09 -24.17
N THR A 271 2.77 -16.25 -23.31
CA THR A 271 3.38 -14.99 -22.88
C THR A 271 4.64 -15.23 -22.06
N VAL A 272 4.64 -16.23 -21.18
CA VAL A 272 5.82 -16.60 -20.39
C VAL A 272 6.94 -17.15 -21.27
N SER A 273 6.61 -17.99 -22.25
CA SER A 273 7.61 -18.55 -23.17
C SER A 273 8.27 -17.45 -24.02
N ILE A 274 7.48 -16.49 -24.51
CA ILE A 274 7.96 -15.32 -25.26
C ILE A 274 8.82 -14.44 -24.35
N ALA A 275 8.33 -14.08 -23.17
CA ALA A 275 9.04 -13.24 -22.22
C ALA A 275 10.39 -13.86 -21.82
N MET A 276 10.41 -15.16 -21.51
CA MET A 276 11.61 -15.90 -21.15
C MET A 276 12.63 -15.95 -22.30
N SER A 277 12.17 -16.16 -23.53
CA SER A 277 13.04 -16.17 -24.72
C SER A 277 13.67 -14.81 -24.98
N ILE A 278 12.89 -13.73 -24.95
CA ILE A 278 13.38 -12.36 -25.14
C ILE A 278 14.35 -11.99 -24.01
N LEU A 279 14.01 -12.32 -22.76
CA LEU A 279 14.84 -12.07 -21.59
C LEU A 279 16.19 -12.78 -21.70
N LEU A 280 16.19 -14.07 -22.07
CA LEU A 280 17.41 -14.84 -22.28
C LEU A 280 18.31 -14.17 -23.34
N LEU A 281 17.74 -13.77 -24.48
CA LEU A 281 18.48 -13.10 -25.56
C LEU A 281 19.10 -11.78 -25.12
N ILE A 282 18.36 -10.95 -24.37
CA ILE A 282 18.87 -9.67 -23.86
C ILE A 282 20.01 -9.87 -22.87
N LEU A 283 19.87 -10.83 -21.94
CA LEU A 283 20.92 -11.14 -20.97
C LEU A 283 22.17 -11.69 -21.66
N ILE A 284 22.01 -12.57 -22.67
CA ILE A 284 23.14 -13.06 -23.49
C ILE A 284 23.82 -11.89 -24.19
N PHE A 285 23.08 -10.98 -24.81
CA PHE A 285 23.64 -9.83 -25.52
C PHE A 285 24.36 -8.85 -24.58
N PHE A 286 23.78 -8.56 -23.42
CA PHE A 286 24.34 -7.62 -22.45
C PHE A 286 25.62 -8.16 -21.79
N TYR A 287 25.61 -9.43 -21.37
CA TYR A 287 26.73 -10.05 -20.67
C TYR A 287 27.72 -10.78 -21.59
N ARG A 288 27.36 -10.99 -22.86
CA ARG A 288 28.17 -11.63 -23.92
C ARG A 288 28.67 -13.04 -23.57
N LYS A 289 27.97 -13.75 -22.68
CA LYS A 289 28.28 -15.14 -22.30
C LYS A 289 27.00 -15.91 -22.06
N LEU A 290 26.90 -17.10 -22.64
CA LEU A 290 25.73 -17.98 -22.53
C LEU A 290 25.54 -18.53 -21.11
N THR A 291 26.61 -18.59 -20.31
CA THR A 291 26.57 -19.10 -18.93
C THR A 291 25.96 -18.12 -17.92
N ILE A 292 26.01 -16.81 -18.19
CA ILE A 292 25.56 -15.79 -17.22
C ILE A 292 24.05 -15.81 -17.00
N PRO A 293 23.19 -15.91 -18.03
CA PRO A 293 21.75 -16.09 -17.81
C PRO A 293 21.43 -17.28 -16.90
N LEU A 294 22.08 -18.44 -17.09
CA LEU A 294 21.86 -19.62 -16.23
C LEU A 294 22.17 -19.32 -14.76
N ILE A 295 23.24 -18.57 -14.49
CA ILE A 295 23.60 -18.12 -13.13
C ILE A 295 22.52 -17.20 -12.55
N ILE A 296 21.95 -16.29 -13.36
CA ILE A 296 20.90 -15.34 -12.92
C ILE A 296 19.60 -16.07 -12.60
N PHE A 297 19.20 -17.06 -13.41
CA PHE A 297 17.96 -17.81 -13.21
C PHE A 297 18.01 -18.79 -12.02
N THR A 298 19.19 -19.28 -11.65
CA THR A 298 19.32 -20.31 -10.62
C THR A 298 18.73 -19.86 -9.26
N PRO A 299 19.06 -18.67 -8.71
CA PRO A 299 18.42 -18.19 -7.48
C PRO A 299 16.91 -18.01 -7.55
N THR A 300 16.40 -17.55 -8.70
CA THR A 300 14.97 -17.38 -8.92
C THR A 300 14.23 -18.71 -8.93
N ILE A 301 14.76 -19.72 -9.63
CA ILE A 301 14.19 -21.07 -9.64
C ILE A 301 14.23 -21.67 -8.23
N PHE A 302 15.35 -21.49 -7.52
CA PHE A 302 15.46 -21.92 -6.12
C PHE A 302 14.40 -21.26 -5.23
N GLY A 303 14.22 -19.94 -5.32
CA GLY A 303 13.19 -19.21 -4.56
C GLY A 303 11.78 -19.73 -4.85
N GLY A 304 11.46 -20.01 -6.13
CA GLY A 304 10.19 -20.61 -6.52
C GLY A 304 9.97 -22.01 -5.94
N ILE A 305 10.98 -22.89 -6.02
CA ILE A 305 10.91 -24.25 -5.45
C ILE A 305 10.71 -24.19 -3.93
N VAL A 306 11.45 -23.31 -3.23
CA VAL A 306 11.29 -23.11 -1.78
C VAL A 306 9.88 -22.62 -1.46
N ALA A 307 9.34 -21.66 -2.21
CA ALA A 307 7.99 -21.15 -2.00
C ALA A 307 6.92 -22.23 -2.16
N ILE A 308 7.02 -23.07 -3.20
CA ILE A 308 6.10 -24.19 -3.40
C ILE A 308 6.22 -25.22 -2.28
N ALA A 309 7.45 -25.57 -1.88
CA ALA A 309 7.69 -26.51 -0.78
C ALA A 309 7.08 -26.01 0.55
N PHE A 310 7.21 -24.71 0.86
CA PHE A 310 6.59 -24.11 2.04
C PHE A 310 5.06 -24.10 1.95
N LEU A 311 4.48 -23.82 0.79
CA LEU A 311 3.03 -23.86 0.61
C LEU A 311 2.47 -25.27 0.77
N TYR A 312 3.18 -26.30 0.27
CA TYR A 312 2.84 -27.69 0.53
C TYR A 312 2.79 -27.98 2.04
N LEU A 313 3.77 -27.53 2.81
CA LEU A 313 3.80 -27.73 4.27
C LEU A 313 2.68 -26.98 5.02
N LEU A 314 2.21 -25.84 4.49
CA LEU A 314 1.20 -25.00 5.14
C LEU A 314 -0.24 -25.38 4.78
N LYS A 315 -0.49 -25.74 3.51
CA LYS A 315 -1.84 -25.90 2.95
C LYS A 315 -2.07 -27.18 2.15
N GLY A 316 -1.01 -27.83 1.64
CA GLY A 316 -1.11 -29.01 0.78
C GLY A 316 -1.48 -28.72 -0.69
N GLU A 317 -2.33 -27.73 -0.95
CA GLU A 317 -2.78 -27.32 -2.28
C GLU A 317 -2.50 -25.82 -2.54
N ILE A 318 -2.37 -25.45 -3.83
CA ILE A 318 -2.19 -24.06 -4.28
C ILE A 318 -3.11 -23.73 -5.45
N SER A 319 -3.65 -22.51 -5.48
CA SER A 319 -4.36 -22.00 -6.65
C SER A 319 -3.45 -21.93 -7.90
N ALA A 320 -3.92 -22.50 -9.01
CA ALA A 320 -3.23 -22.46 -10.30
C ALA A 320 -3.08 -21.03 -10.86
N ILE A 321 -4.01 -20.12 -10.51
CA ILE A 321 -3.97 -18.71 -10.90
C ILE A 321 -2.76 -18.01 -10.26
N SER A 322 -2.46 -18.34 -9.00
CA SER A 322 -1.32 -17.79 -8.25
C SER A 322 0.02 -18.20 -8.90
N LEU A 323 0.11 -19.41 -9.46
CA LEU A 323 1.29 -19.86 -10.20
C LEU A 323 1.47 -19.09 -11.52
N GLY A 324 0.37 -18.75 -12.20
CA GLY A 324 0.36 -17.91 -13.41
C GLY A 324 0.96 -16.53 -13.17
N ILE A 325 0.56 -15.88 -12.08
CA ILE A 325 1.12 -14.60 -11.63
C ILE A 325 2.58 -14.79 -11.16
N GLY A 326 2.96 -15.98 -10.71
CA GLY A 326 4.34 -16.34 -10.41
C GLY A 326 5.33 -16.12 -11.57
N SER A 327 4.86 -16.08 -12.81
CA SER A 327 5.71 -15.68 -13.95
C SER A 327 6.14 -14.21 -13.92
N VAL A 328 5.29 -13.31 -13.39
CA VAL A 328 5.64 -11.91 -13.13
C VAL A 328 6.69 -11.82 -12.03
N LEU A 329 6.54 -12.64 -10.99
CA LEU A 329 7.49 -12.74 -9.88
C LEU A 329 8.89 -13.20 -10.32
N LEU A 330 8.99 -14.02 -11.37
CA LEU A 330 10.28 -14.37 -11.97
C LEU A 330 11.05 -13.10 -12.38
N GLY A 331 10.38 -12.11 -12.99
CA GLY A 331 11.02 -10.84 -13.35
C GLY A 331 11.66 -10.14 -12.15
N ILE A 332 10.93 -10.04 -11.04
CA ILE A 332 11.36 -9.36 -9.80
C ILE A 332 12.54 -10.07 -9.15
N THR A 333 12.44 -11.39 -9.00
CA THR A 333 13.47 -12.16 -8.27
C THR A 333 14.80 -12.21 -9.03
N LEU A 334 14.76 -12.11 -10.37
CA LEU A 334 15.96 -12.01 -11.20
C LEU A 334 16.69 -10.69 -10.97
N ASP A 335 16.00 -9.63 -10.57
CA ASP A 335 16.60 -8.31 -10.37
C ASP A 335 17.68 -8.34 -9.29
N TYR A 336 17.50 -9.14 -8.23
CA TYR A 336 18.54 -9.30 -7.20
C TYR A 336 19.84 -9.86 -7.79
N SER A 337 19.73 -10.85 -8.67
CA SER A 337 20.89 -11.41 -9.39
C SER A 337 21.54 -10.36 -10.29
N LEU A 338 20.74 -9.53 -10.97
CA LEU A 338 21.22 -8.45 -11.83
C LEU A 338 21.93 -7.35 -11.03
N HIS A 339 21.40 -6.96 -9.87
CA HIS A 339 22.04 -5.99 -8.97
C HIS A 339 23.42 -6.49 -8.52
N ILE A 340 23.52 -7.75 -8.05
CA ILE A 340 24.80 -8.33 -7.62
C ILE A 340 25.80 -8.36 -8.78
N LEU A 341 25.43 -8.93 -9.93
CA LEU A 341 26.34 -9.04 -11.08
C LEU A 341 26.76 -7.68 -11.65
N THR A 342 25.87 -6.70 -11.67
CA THR A 342 26.21 -5.36 -12.18
C THR A 342 27.26 -4.69 -11.28
N HIS A 343 27.12 -4.82 -9.96
CA HIS A 343 28.12 -4.32 -9.02
C HIS A 343 29.43 -5.12 -9.08
N PHE A 344 29.34 -6.45 -9.21
CA PHE A 344 30.51 -7.33 -9.37
C PHE A 344 31.30 -7.02 -10.65
N ARG A 345 30.62 -6.65 -11.73
CA ARG A 345 31.25 -6.25 -13.00
C ARG A 345 32.04 -4.94 -12.87
N ASN A 346 31.61 -4.04 -12.00
CA ASN A 346 32.24 -2.74 -11.82
C ASN A 346 33.29 -2.74 -10.71
N ASN A 347 33.13 -3.59 -9.68
CA ASN A 347 34.03 -3.74 -8.53
C ASN A 347 34.55 -5.19 -8.47
N ASN A 348 35.86 -5.37 -8.68
CA ASN A 348 36.50 -6.70 -8.68
C ASN A 348 36.74 -7.29 -7.27
N ASN A 349 36.27 -6.63 -6.21
CA ASN A 349 36.50 -7.04 -4.83
C ASN A 349 35.19 -7.53 -4.19
N VAL A 350 35.14 -8.82 -3.81
CA VAL A 350 33.99 -9.45 -3.15
C VAL A 350 33.64 -8.79 -1.81
N THR A 351 34.65 -8.26 -1.10
CA THR A 351 34.43 -7.54 0.17
C THR A 351 33.67 -6.25 -0.06
N GLU A 352 34.06 -5.49 -1.08
CA GLU A 352 33.40 -4.24 -1.45
C GLU A 352 32.00 -4.50 -2.01
N LEU A 353 31.85 -5.54 -2.83
CA LEU A 353 30.54 -6.01 -3.28
C LEU A 353 29.57 -6.19 -2.11
N TYR A 354 29.93 -7.00 -1.10
CA TYR A 354 29.03 -7.25 0.03
C TYR A 354 28.74 -5.99 0.84
N LYS A 355 29.71 -5.09 0.98
CA LYS A 355 29.48 -3.78 1.62
C LYS A 355 28.45 -2.96 0.85
N ASP A 356 28.48 -3.02 -0.48
CA ASP A 356 27.60 -2.24 -1.35
C ASP A 356 26.22 -2.84 -1.52
N VAL A 357 26.09 -4.15 -1.74
CA VAL A 357 24.83 -4.75 -2.21
C VAL A 357 24.06 -5.55 -1.17
N ALA A 358 24.71 -6.07 -0.12
CA ALA A 358 24.04 -6.98 0.81
C ALA A 358 22.88 -6.31 1.58
N MET A 359 23.10 -5.09 2.08
CA MET A 359 22.05 -4.36 2.81
C MET A 359 20.94 -3.86 1.87
N PRO A 360 21.21 -3.23 0.72
CA PRO A 360 20.16 -2.85 -0.22
C PRO A 360 19.30 -4.03 -0.69
N ILE A 361 19.90 -5.17 -1.04
CA ILE A 361 19.18 -6.35 -1.54
C ILE A 361 18.29 -6.96 -0.47
N LEU A 362 18.78 -7.12 0.76
CA LEU A 362 17.95 -7.63 1.86
C LEU A 362 16.83 -6.67 2.22
N MET A 363 17.12 -5.37 2.25
CA MET A 363 16.13 -4.34 2.53
C MET A 363 15.02 -4.35 1.48
N SER A 364 15.40 -4.36 0.20
CA SER A 364 14.51 -4.43 -0.97
C SER A 364 13.66 -5.71 -0.97
N SER A 365 14.29 -6.88 -0.87
CA SER A 365 13.55 -8.15 -0.85
C SER A 365 12.61 -8.26 0.35
N LEU A 366 12.99 -7.78 1.54
CA LEU A 366 12.10 -7.82 2.69
C LEU A 366 10.96 -6.81 2.59
N THR A 367 11.18 -5.60 2.03
CA THR A 367 10.08 -4.65 1.76
C THR A 367 9.08 -5.22 0.77
N THR A 368 9.56 -5.84 -0.31
CA THR A 368 8.71 -6.43 -1.34
C THR A 368 7.98 -7.66 -0.80
N ALA A 369 8.65 -8.52 -0.03
CA ALA A 369 8.02 -9.66 0.61
C ALA A 369 6.92 -9.25 1.60
N ILE A 370 7.15 -8.23 2.43
CA ILE A 370 6.14 -7.72 3.37
C ILE A 370 4.95 -7.11 2.62
N ALA A 371 5.19 -6.40 1.50
CA ALA A 371 4.10 -5.86 0.68
C ALA A 371 3.19 -6.98 0.13
N PHE A 372 3.76 -8.11 -0.28
CA PHE A 372 3.00 -9.30 -0.69
C PHE A 372 2.36 -10.04 0.47
N LEU A 373 3.03 -10.17 1.63
CA LEU A 373 2.45 -10.80 2.83
C LEU A 373 1.22 -10.07 3.34
N CYS A 374 1.08 -8.77 3.09
CA CYS A 374 -0.13 -8.05 3.43
C CYS A 374 -1.38 -8.67 2.76
N LEU A 375 -1.24 -9.32 1.59
CA LEU A 375 -2.36 -9.99 0.90
C LEU A 375 -2.99 -11.08 1.76
N VAL A 376 -2.26 -11.67 2.72
CA VAL A 376 -2.77 -12.68 3.66
C VAL A 376 -3.92 -12.15 4.52
N PHE A 377 -4.02 -10.83 4.70
CA PHE A 377 -5.11 -10.19 5.43
C PHE A 377 -6.40 -10.04 4.61
N VAL A 378 -6.34 -10.27 3.29
CA VAL A 378 -7.54 -10.31 2.46
C VAL A 378 -8.24 -11.64 2.71
N LYS A 379 -9.56 -11.63 2.83
CA LYS A 379 -10.36 -12.86 3.08
C LYS A 379 -10.48 -13.75 1.84
N SER A 380 -9.41 -13.92 1.06
CA SER A 380 -9.38 -14.61 -0.23
C SER A 380 -8.24 -15.62 -0.25
N GLU A 381 -8.55 -16.90 -0.43
CA GLU A 381 -7.54 -17.96 -0.34
C GLU A 381 -6.48 -17.88 -1.43
N ALA A 382 -6.91 -17.60 -2.66
CA ALA A 382 -6.00 -17.49 -3.80
C ALA A 382 -5.02 -16.30 -3.63
N LEU A 383 -5.48 -15.19 -3.05
CA LEU A 383 -4.61 -14.04 -2.75
C LEU A 383 -3.64 -14.33 -1.59
N ASN A 384 -4.09 -15.10 -0.61
CA ASN A 384 -3.24 -15.56 0.49
C ASN A 384 -2.13 -16.47 -0.03
N ASP A 385 -2.45 -17.42 -0.92
CA ASP A 385 -1.48 -18.28 -1.59
C ASP A 385 -0.46 -17.47 -2.36
N LEU A 386 -0.93 -16.48 -3.14
CA LEU A 386 -0.08 -15.60 -3.92
C LEU A 386 0.85 -14.77 -3.02
N GLY A 387 0.33 -14.20 -1.93
CA GLY A 387 1.10 -13.40 -0.98
C GLY A 387 2.22 -14.20 -0.32
N ILE A 388 1.91 -15.42 0.15
CA ILE A 388 2.89 -16.33 0.76
C ILE A 388 3.92 -16.80 -0.28
N PHE A 389 3.46 -17.24 -1.45
CA PHE A 389 4.32 -17.66 -2.55
C PHE A 389 5.33 -16.57 -2.92
N ALA A 390 4.83 -15.35 -3.14
CA ALA A 390 5.66 -14.22 -3.56
C ALA A 390 6.67 -13.81 -2.49
N ALA A 391 6.26 -13.75 -1.23
CA ALA A 391 7.13 -13.36 -0.14
C ALA A 391 8.28 -14.34 0.10
N ILE A 392 7.99 -15.64 0.16
CA ILE A 392 9.00 -16.68 0.39
C ILE A 392 9.93 -16.78 -0.82
N SER A 393 9.40 -16.69 -2.03
CA SER A 393 10.20 -16.74 -3.26
C SER A 393 11.16 -15.54 -3.38
N VAL A 394 10.70 -14.33 -3.05
CA VAL A 394 11.52 -13.11 -3.06
C VAL A 394 12.65 -13.17 -2.05
N VAL A 395 12.36 -13.56 -0.80
CA VAL A 395 13.40 -13.67 0.25
C VAL A 395 14.33 -14.85 -0.03
N GLY A 396 13.79 -15.99 -0.46
CA GLY A 396 14.57 -17.17 -0.82
C GLY A 396 15.53 -16.91 -1.98
N ALA A 397 15.05 -16.27 -3.05
CA ALA A 397 15.86 -15.90 -4.20
C ALA A 397 16.94 -14.87 -3.84
N SER A 398 16.62 -13.84 -3.03
CA SER A 398 17.58 -12.79 -2.68
C SER A 398 18.72 -13.31 -1.78
N ILE A 399 18.39 -14.11 -0.75
CA ILE A 399 19.38 -14.73 0.14
C ILE A 399 20.25 -15.71 -0.64
N PHE A 400 19.64 -16.57 -1.46
CA PHE A 400 20.40 -17.51 -2.26
C PHE A 400 21.26 -16.82 -3.31
N ALA A 401 20.80 -15.72 -3.94
CA ALA A 401 21.60 -14.95 -4.89
C ALA A 401 22.85 -14.35 -4.22
N LEU A 402 22.72 -13.82 -3.00
CA LEU A 402 23.85 -13.29 -2.21
C LEU A 402 24.88 -14.37 -1.86
N ILE A 403 24.47 -15.64 -1.71
CA ILE A 403 25.36 -16.75 -1.37
C ILE A 403 25.96 -17.40 -2.64
N PHE A 404 25.14 -17.66 -3.65
CA PHE A 404 25.47 -18.45 -4.83
C PHE A 404 26.29 -17.67 -5.86
N ILE A 405 25.86 -16.46 -6.24
CA ILE A 405 26.47 -15.72 -7.36
C ILE A 405 27.96 -15.43 -7.11
N PRO A 406 28.39 -14.91 -5.94
CA PRO A 406 29.81 -14.64 -5.70
C PRO A 406 30.70 -15.90 -5.72
N GLN A 407 30.12 -17.09 -5.57
CA GLN A 407 30.86 -18.37 -5.61
C GLN A 407 31.07 -18.88 -7.04
N VAL A 408 30.07 -18.72 -7.90
CA VAL A 408 30.10 -19.27 -9.27
C VAL A 408 30.63 -18.28 -10.30
N TYR A 409 30.49 -16.98 -10.03
CA TYR A 409 30.91 -15.94 -10.96
C TYR A 409 32.30 -15.38 -10.61
N HIS A 410 33.25 -15.53 -11.54
CA HIS A 410 34.60 -14.97 -11.41
C HIS A 410 34.89 -14.03 -12.59
N PHE A 411 35.36 -12.81 -12.28
CA PHE A 411 35.78 -11.83 -13.29
C PHE A 411 37.30 -11.90 -13.47
N SER A 412 37.78 -11.90 -14.72
CA SER A 412 39.23 -11.90 -15.02
C SER A 412 39.74 -10.47 -15.15
N GLU A 413 40.78 -10.13 -14.39
CA GLU A 413 41.42 -8.80 -14.42
C GLU A 413 41.95 -8.42 -15.81
N LYS A 414 42.21 -9.39 -16.71
CA LYS A 414 42.81 -9.15 -18.04
C LYS A 414 41.88 -8.49 -19.06
N ASN A 415 40.57 -8.33 -18.79
CA ASN A 415 39.59 -7.79 -19.74
C ASN A 415 39.12 -6.36 -19.40
N VAL A 416 40.05 -5.42 -19.14
CA VAL A 416 39.78 -4.02 -18.77
C VAL A 416 39.23 -3.15 -19.92
N ILE A 417 38.83 -3.71 -21.07
CA ILE A 417 38.24 -2.91 -22.15
C ILE A 417 36.78 -2.58 -21.81
N LYS A 418 36.60 -1.53 -21.00
CA LYS A 418 35.34 -0.84 -20.68
C LYS A 418 34.73 -0.18 -21.92
N ARG A 419 34.27 -0.95 -22.93
CA ARG A 419 33.34 -0.38 -23.93
C ARG A 419 31.98 -0.18 -23.25
N LYS A 420 31.69 1.06 -22.87
CA LYS A 420 30.41 1.46 -22.26
C LYS A 420 29.25 1.03 -23.17
N THR A 421 28.35 0.18 -22.66
CA THR A 421 27.10 -0.19 -23.34
C THR A 421 26.18 1.03 -23.49
N TYR A 422 25.14 0.94 -24.31
CA TYR A 422 24.11 1.98 -24.38
C TYR A 422 23.44 2.22 -23.02
N ILE A 423 23.22 1.16 -22.25
CA ILE A 423 22.69 1.24 -20.88
C ILE A 423 23.67 2.00 -19.96
N ASP A 424 24.98 1.73 -20.07
CA ASP A 424 25.98 2.46 -19.29
C ASP A 424 26.02 3.95 -19.65
N ARG A 425 25.77 4.33 -20.92
CA ARG A 425 25.63 5.75 -21.30
C ARG A 425 24.36 6.38 -20.72
N ALA A 426 23.23 5.68 -20.79
CA ALA A 426 21.96 6.17 -20.23
C ALA A 426 22.06 6.40 -18.70
N SER A 427 22.75 5.51 -17.98
CA SER A 427 22.98 5.63 -16.53
C SER A 427 23.76 6.88 -16.11
N GLN A 428 24.60 7.41 -17.00
CA GLN A 428 25.46 8.58 -16.76
C GLN A 428 24.70 9.90 -16.92
N ILE A 429 23.46 9.87 -17.41
CA ILE A 429 22.63 11.06 -17.56
C ILE A 429 22.15 11.54 -16.17
N ASP A 430 22.40 12.81 -15.88
CA ASP A 430 21.96 13.48 -14.66
C ASP A 430 20.51 13.97 -14.81
N PHE A 431 19.54 13.05 -14.87
CA PHE A 431 18.12 13.39 -15.04
C PHE A 431 17.59 14.41 -14.01
N HIS A 432 18.10 14.34 -12.77
CA HIS A 432 17.80 15.29 -11.68
C HIS A 432 18.25 16.74 -11.92
N LYS A 433 19.02 17.03 -12.98
CA LYS A 433 19.38 18.40 -13.38
C LYS A 433 18.48 18.96 -14.48
N SER A 434 17.70 18.10 -15.15
CA SER A 434 16.81 18.53 -16.24
C SER A 434 15.58 19.25 -15.70
N LYS A 435 15.58 20.59 -15.79
CA LYS A 435 14.45 21.42 -15.36
C LYS A 435 13.16 21.09 -16.13
N LEU A 436 13.27 20.76 -17.42
CA LEU A 436 12.13 20.41 -18.25
C LEU A 436 11.46 19.13 -17.74
N LEU A 437 12.25 18.11 -17.45
CA LEU A 437 11.74 16.83 -16.99
C LEU A 437 11.14 16.94 -15.58
N ILE A 438 11.81 17.66 -14.67
CA ILE A 438 11.27 17.94 -13.32
C ILE A 438 9.95 18.70 -13.42
N SER A 439 9.87 19.71 -14.28
CA SER A 439 8.64 20.49 -14.47
C SER A 439 7.52 19.63 -15.06
N GLY A 440 7.83 18.77 -16.04
CA GLY A 440 6.88 17.84 -16.62
C GLY A 440 6.30 16.86 -15.59
N ILE A 441 7.15 16.20 -14.79
CA ILE A 441 6.71 15.29 -13.72
C ILE A 441 5.89 16.06 -12.67
N THR A 442 6.30 17.28 -12.32
CA THR A 442 5.58 18.11 -11.34
C THR A 442 4.19 18.49 -11.86
N ILE A 443 4.05 18.84 -13.14
CA ILE A 443 2.75 19.14 -13.78
C ILE A 443 1.87 17.89 -13.77
N VAL A 444 2.40 16.74 -14.19
CA VAL A 444 1.66 15.47 -14.17
C VAL A 444 1.23 15.12 -12.76
N PHE A 445 2.10 15.29 -11.76
CA PHE A 445 1.78 15.08 -10.36
C PHE A 445 0.67 16.02 -9.86
N ILE A 446 0.71 17.30 -10.21
CA ILE A 446 -0.34 18.27 -9.85
C ILE A 446 -1.68 17.88 -10.47
N ILE A 447 -1.70 17.54 -11.76
CA ILE A 447 -2.93 17.05 -12.43
C ILE A 447 -3.43 15.79 -11.73
N ALA A 448 -2.53 14.84 -11.46
CA ALA A 448 -2.85 13.59 -10.79
C ALA A 448 -3.41 13.79 -9.37
N LEU A 449 -2.94 14.80 -8.62
CA LEU A 449 -3.48 15.15 -7.29
C LEU A 449 -4.98 15.49 -7.32
N PHE A 450 -5.51 16.00 -8.43
CA PHE A 450 -6.95 16.28 -8.58
C PHE A 450 -7.76 15.11 -9.17
N LEU A 451 -7.08 14.09 -9.71
CA LEU A 451 -7.71 12.98 -10.43
C LEU A 451 -7.62 11.64 -9.69
N PHE A 452 -6.61 11.43 -8.83
CA PHE A 452 -6.33 10.12 -8.22
C PHE A 452 -7.52 9.57 -7.42
N HIS A 453 -8.27 10.44 -6.74
CA HIS A 453 -9.44 10.06 -5.95
C HIS A 453 -10.70 9.75 -6.80
N LYS A 454 -10.65 9.96 -8.12
CA LYS A 454 -11.77 9.75 -9.06
C LYS A 454 -11.67 8.43 -9.84
N VAL A 455 -10.65 7.61 -9.57
CA VAL A 455 -10.51 6.27 -10.15
C VAL A 455 -11.63 5.39 -9.59
N GLY A 456 -12.44 4.80 -10.46
CA GLY A 456 -13.55 3.93 -10.08
C GLY A 456 -13.09 2.52 -9.73
N PHE A 457 -14.02 1.69 -9.27
CA PHE A 457 -13.83 0.24 -9.15
C PHE A 457 -14.89 -0.43 -10.03
N SER A 458 -14.48 -1.26 -10.99
CA SER A 458 -15.38 -2.00 -11.86
C SER A 458 -16.13 -3.05 -11.06
N THR A 459 -17.45 -2.92 -11.00
CA THR A 459 -18.34 -3.87 -10.31
C THR A 459 -18.89 -4.95 -11.25
N ASP A 460 -18.58 -4.89 -12.54
CA ASP A 460 -19.05 -5.87 -13.52
C ASP A 460 -18.01 -6.95 -13.79
N LEU A 461 -18.25 -8.17 -13.26
CA LEU A 461 -17.39 -9.34 -13.49
C LEU A 461 -17.32 -9.76 -14.96
N ASN A 462 -18.38 -9.52 -15.74
CA ASN A 462 -18.44 -9.99 -17.12
C ASN A 462 -17.39 -9.32 -17.99
N THR A 463 -17.11 -8.03 -17.75
CA THR A 463 -16.06 -7.27 -18.45
C THR A 463 -14.64 -7.81 -18.23
N MET A 464 -14.43 -8.60 -17.19
CA MET A 464 -13.14 -9.17 -16.82
C MET A 464 -12.93 -10.60 -17.33
N ASN A 465 -14.02 -11.28 -17.67
CA ASN A 465 -14.01 -12.65 -18.15
C ASN A 465 -13.75 -12.68 -19.66
N TYR A 466 -13.07 -13.73 -20.11
CA TYR A 466 -13.05 -14.08 -21.51
C TYR A 466 -14.44 -14.58 -21.93
N GLN A 467 -15.07 -13.86 -22.85
CA GLN A 467 -16.39 -14.18 -23.40
C GLN A 467 -16.25 -14.61 -24.87
N PRO A 468 -16.31 -15.92 -25.17
CA PRO A 468 -16.36 -16.39 -26.55
C PRO A 468 -17.58 -15.85 -27.29
N ILE A 469 -17.38 -15.38 -28.52
CA ILE A 469 -18.45 -14.80 -29.36
C ILE A 469 -19.66 -15.74 -29.46
N ALA A 470 -19.42 -17.03 -29.69
CA ALA A 470 -20.50 -18.03 -29.79
C ALA A 470 -21.34 -18.17 -28.51
N LEU A 471 -20.78 -17.93 -27.31
CA LEU A 471 -21.55 -17.98 -26.06
C LEU A 471 -22.37 -16.70 -25.87
N ILE A 472 -21.85 -15.55 -26.28
CA ILE A 472 -22.59 -14.28 -26.27
C ILE A 472 -23.78 -14.34 -27.24
N GLU A 473 -23.58 -14.92 -28.43
CA GLU A 473 -24.65 -15.12 -29.41
C GLU A 473 -25.74 -16.05 -28.86
N ALA A 474 -25.34 -17.19 -28.26
CA ALA A 474 -26.28 -18.12 -27.63
C ALA A 474 -27.05 -17.47 -26.45
N GLU A 475 -26.40 -16.61 -25.66
CA GLU A 475 -27.04 -15.84 -24.58
C GLU A 475 -28.09 -14.86 -25.11
N ASN A 476 -27.72 -14.05 -26.12
CA ASN A 476 -28.62 -13.09 -26.76
C ASN A 476 -29.83 -13.77 -27.42
N ASP A 477 -29.64 -14.96 -28.02
CA ASP A 477 -30.72 -15.73 -28.61
C ASP A 477 -31.71 -16.24 -27.55
N LEU A 478 -31.21 -16.71 -26.40
CA LEU A 478 -32.06 -17.12 -25.27
C LEU A 478 -32.82 -15.94 -24.65
N ASP A 479 -32.16 -14.79 -24.50
CA ASP A 479 -32.81 -13.56 -23.99
C ASP A 479 -33.93 -13.10 -24.92
N ARG A 480 -33.73 -13.17 -26.24
CA ARG A 480 -34.77 -12.87 -27.24
C ARG A 480 -35.99 -13.77 -27.08
N ILE A 481 -35.79 -15.06 -26.82
CA ILE A 481 -36.87 -16.03 -26.57
C ILE A 481 -37.64 -15.68 -25.28
N ASN A 482 -36.95 -15.15 -24.26
CA ASN A 482 -37.51 -14.91 -22.93
C ASN A 482 -38.04 -13.48 -22.68
N ASN A 483 -38.10 -12.63 -23.72
CA ASN A 483 -38.66 -11.27 -23.73
C ASN A 483 -37.77 -10.20 -23.03
N ASN A 484 -37.01 -9.45 -23.84
CA ASN A 484 -35.93 -8.49 -23.51
C ASN A 484 -36.19 -7.36 -22.47
N LYS A 485 -37.39 -7.24 -21.88
CA LYS A 485 -37.73 -6.11 -20.97
C LYS A 485 -37.88 -6.52 -19.49
N ALA A 486 -37.82 -7.80 -19.19
CA ALA A 486 -38.10 -8.32 -17.85
C ALA A 486 -36.87 -8.98 -17.23
N LYS A 487 -36.61 -8.66 -15.97
CA LYS A 487 -35.56 -9.25 -15.13
C LYS A 487 -36.16 -10.37 -14.28
N THR A 488 -35.45 -11.50 -14.18
CA THR A 488 -35.78 -12.60 -13.26
C THR A 488 -34.96 -12.47 -11.98
N ILE A 489 -35.62 -12.52 -10.82
CA ILE A 489 -34.97 -12.52 -9.50
C ILE A 489 -35.33 -13.83 -8.80
N TYR A 490 -34.34 -14.49 -8.21
CA TYR A 490 -34.54 -15.73 -7.46
C TYR A 490 -34.70 -15.41 -5.97
N LEU A 491 -35.64 -16.10 -5.33
CA LEU A 491 -35.97 -16.00 -3.92
C LEU A 491 -35.82 -17.40 -3.34
N VAL A 492 -35.02 -17.56 -2.29
CA VAL A 492 -34.76 -18.87 -1.69
C VAL A 492 -35.21 -18.87 -0.25
N SER A 493 -36.21 -19.68 0.05
CA SER A 493 -36.65 -19.98 1.40
C SER A 493 -35.78 -21.09 1.97
N TYR A 494 -35.37 -21.01 3.24
CA TYR A 494 -34.45 -22.00 3.84
C TYR A 494 -34.86 -22.42 5.25
N GLY A 495 -34.34 -23.56 5.72
CA GLY A 495 -34.60 -24.09 7.06
C GLY A 495 -33.70 -25.27 7.42
N ALA A 496 -33.74 -25.69 8.67
CA ALA A 496 -33.01 -26.88 9.14
C ALA A 496 -33.66 -28.20 8.66
N SER A 497 -34.91 -28.12 8.17
CA SER A 497 -35.65 -29.23 7.56
C SER A 497 -36.42 -28.77 6.34
N VAL A 498 -36.79 -29.71 5.47
CA VAL A 498 -37.63 -29.44 4.29
C VAL A 498 -38.95 -28.79 4.71
N ASN A 499 -39.54 -29.21 5.83
CA ASN A 499 -40.78 -28.62 6.33
C ASN A 499 -40.63 -27.15 6.71
N GLU A 500 -39.55 -26.77 7.40
CA GLU A 500 -39.29 -25.36 7.74
C GLU A 500 -39.08 -24.50 6.50
N ALA A 501 -38.32 -25.01 5.52
CA ALA A 501 -38.09 -24.31 4.27
C ALA A 501 -39.38 -24.16 3.43
N LEU A 502 -40.23 -25.19 3.43
CA LEU A 502 -41.57 -25.16 2.83
C LEU A 502 -42.48 -24.15 3.52
N ASN A 503 -42.51 -24.09 4.86
CA ASN A 503 -43.33 -23.14 5.61
C ASN A 503 -42.95 -21.68 5.26
N ALA A 504 -41.64 -21.39 5.19
CA ALA A 504 -41.15 -20.11 4.70
C ALA A 504 -41.57 -19.84 3.24
N ASN A 505 -41.54 -20.87 2.37
CA ASN A 505 -41.95 -20.74 0.97
C ASN A 505 -43.47 -20.55 0.79
N ASN A 506 -44.30 -21.21 1.61
CA ASN A 506 -45.75 -21.06 1.57
C ASN A 506 -46.15 -19.62 1.92
N LYS A 507 -45.53 -19.02 2.96
CA LYS A 507 -45.71 -17.60 3.30
C LYS A 507 -45.23 -16.68 2.19
N LEU A 508 -44.09 -17.01 1.57
CA LEU A 508 -43.58 -16.25 0.43
C LEU A 508 -44.55 -16.29 -0.75
N TYR A 509 -45.14 -17.45 -1.05
CA TYR A 509 -46.12 -17.62 -2.13
C TYR A 509 -47.31 -16.67 -1.97
N GLU A 510 -47.88 -16.53 -0.77
CA GLU A 510 -49.00 -15.60 -0.52
C GLU A 510 -48.63 -14.15 -0.83
N ILE A 511 -47.42 -13.73 -0.44
CA ILE A 511 -46.88 -12.39 -0.75
C ILE A 511 -46.74 -12.22 -2.27
N LEU A 512 -46.20 -13.22 -2.96
CA LEU A 512 -46.02 -13.17 -4.41
C LEU A 512 -47.36 -13.13 -5.16
N GLU A 513 -48.35 -13.90 -4.72
CA GLU A 513 -49.70 -13.90 -5.29
C GLU A 513 -50.35 -12.53 -5.13
N GLN A 514 -50.26 -11.92 -3.95
CA GLN A 514 -50.79 -10.59 -3.69
C GLN A 514 -50.09 -9.53 -4.56
N LYS A 515 -48.77 -9.62 -4.73
CA LYS A 515 -48.00 -8.72 -5.61
C LYS A 515 -48.37 -8.87 -7.08
N LYS A 516 -48.65 -10.10 -7.55
CA LYS A 516 -49.14 -10.36 -8.91
C LYS A 516 -50.54 -9.77 -9.11
N LYS A 517 -51.47 -9.97 -8.16
CA LYS A 517 -52.82 -9.37 -8.20
C LYS A 517 -52.77 -7.84 -8.26
N ASN A 518 -51.81 -7.23 -7.55
CA ASN A 518 -51.59 -5.78 -7.54
C ASN A 518 -50.75 -5.26 -8.73
N GLN A 519 -50.44 -6.10 -9.74
CA GLN A 519 -49.64 -5.74 -10.92
C GLN A 519 -48.23 -5.21 -10.61
N GLN A 520 -47.67 -5.55 -9.45
CA GLN A 520 -46.31 -5.14 -9.06
C GLN A 520 -45.24 -6.04 -9.70
N ILE A 521 -45.58 -7.29 -10.02
CA ILE A 521 -44.73 -8.25 -10.74
C ILE A 521 -45.47 -8.75 -11.98
N ILE A 522 -44.71 -9.09 -13.03
CA ILE A 522 -45.26 -9.61 -14.30
C ILE A 522 -45.75 -11.05 -14.09
N ASN A 523 -44.89 -11.90 -13.52
CA ASN A 523 -45.21 -13.28 -13.20
C ASN A 523 -44.29 -13.81 -12.10
N TYR A 524 -44.60 -14.98 -11.54
CA TYR A 524 -43.69 -15.71 -10.64
C TYR A 524 -43.84 -17.23 -10.83
N SER A 525 -42.87 -17.98 -10.33
CA SER A 525 -42.92 -19.43 -10.19
C SER A 525 -42.47 -19.82 -8.80
N SER A 526 -43.30 -20.63 -8.16
CA SER A 526 -43.12 -21.09 -6.79
C SER A 526 -43.94 -22.35 -6.60
N ILE A 527 -43.40 -23.31 -5.85
CA ILE A 527 -44.12 -24.51 -5.45
C ILE A 527 -44.98 -24.31 -4.21
N GLY A 528 -44.88 -23.15 -3.53
CA GLY A 528 -45.55 -22.90 -2.26
C GLY A 528 -47.08 -22.91 -2.32
N GLY A 529 -47.68 -22.87 -3.51
CA GLY A 529 -49.13 -23.05 -3.70
C GLY A 529 -49.58 -24.50 -3.90
N VAL A 530 -48.64 -25.44 -4.02
CA VAL A 530 -48.87 -26.85 -4.36
C VAL A 530 -48.28 -27.80 -3.32
N VAL A 531 -47.03 -27.56 -2.92
CA VAL A 531 -46.33 -28.35 -1.90
C VAL A 531 -46.41 -27.59 -0.58
N LEU A 532 -47.17 -28.14 0.36
CA LEU A 532 -47.51 -27.47 1.61
C LEU A 532 -46.68 -28.04 2.76
N SER A 533 -46.21 -27.15 3.64
CA SER A 533 -45.70 -27.53 4.96
C SER A 533 -46.80 -28.16 5.82
N GLN A 534 -46.41 -28.96 6.80
CA GLN A 534 -47.34 -29.65 7.71
C GLN A 534 -48.24 -28.67 8.46
N GLU A 535 -47.73 -27.49 8.83
CA GLU A 535 -48.50 -26.41 9.46
C GLU A 535 -49.64 -25.95 8.56
N VAL A 536 -49.35 -25.66 7.29
CA VAL A 536 -50.37 -25.21 6.32
C VAL A 536 -51.33 -26.36 5.97
N GLN A 537 -50.85 -27.61 5.89
CA GLN A 537 -51.72 -28.77 5.70
C GLN A 537 -52.73 -28.92 6.84
N GLN A 538 -52.34 -28.68 8.09
CA GLN A 538 -53.27 -28.71 9.23
C GLN A 538 -54.35 -27.64 9.12
N GLU A 539 -54.01 -26.43 8.66
CA GLU A 539 -54.98 -25.37 8.38
C GLU A 539 -55.98 -25.79 7.27
N LYS A 540 -55.49 -26.41 6.20
CA LYS A 540 -56.32 -26.95 5.11
C LYS A 540 -57.25 -28.07 5.57
N ILE A 541 -56.75 -28.98 6.42
CA ILE A 541 -57.55 -30.07 7.02
C ILE A 541 -58.65 -29.48 7.92
N LYS A 542 -58.32 -28.45 8.70
CA LYS A 542 -59.31 -27.75 9.52
C LYS A 542 -60.43 -27.16 8.66
N LEU A 543 -60.08 -26.44 7.59
CA LEU A 543 -61.08 -25.90 6.65
C LEU A 543 -61.95 -26.99 6.01
N TRP A 544 -61.35 -28.13 5.63
CA TRP A 544 -62.09 -29.27 5.08
C TRP A 544 -63.09 -29.85 6.07
N ASN A 545 -62.69 -30.04 7.32
CA ASN A 545 -63.55 -30.57 8.38
C ASN A 545 -64.65 -29.57 8.79
N ASP A 546 -64.33 -28.28 8.85
CA ASP A 546 -65.30 -27.21 9.13
C ASP A 546 -66.37 -27.12 8.01
N PHE A 547 -65.97 -27.37 6.75
CA PHE A 547 -66.90 -27.41 5.62
C PHE A 547 -67.73 -28.69 5.57
N TRP A 548 -67.12 -29.86 5.69
CA TRP A 548 -67.81 -31.17 5.61
C TRP A 548 -68.28 -31.66 6.97
N THR A 549 -69.27 -30.98 7.54
CA THR A 549 -69.97 -31.43 8.75
C THR A 549 -70.73 -32.75 8.52
N THR A 550 -70.97 -33.53 9.58
CA THR A 550 -71.73 -34.80 9.52
C THR A 550 -73.06 -34.63 8.77
N ASN A 551 -73.82 -33.58 9.11
CA ASN A 551 -75.09 -33.26 8.44
C ASN A 551 -74.92 -33.04 6.92
N ARG A 552 -73.85 -32.37 6.49
CA ARG A 552 -73.60 -32.08 5.07
C ARG A 552 -73.18 -33.35 4.31
N LYS A 553 -72.37 -34.22 4.93
CA LYS A 553 -71.99 -35.53 4.38
C LYS A 553 -73.21 -36.44 4.19
N ASP A 554 -74.04 -36.58 5.22
CA ASP A 554 -75.25 -37.41 5.16
C ASP A 554 -76.25 -36.89 4.12
N SER A 555 -76.42 -35.57 4.06
CA SER A 555 -77.29 -34.92 3.07
C SER A 555 -76.82 -35.20 1.64
N ILE A 556 -75.53 -34.98 1.33
CA ILE A 556 -75.02 -35.16 -0.04
C ILE A 556 -75.07 -36.63 -0.47
N GLN A 557 -74.75 -37.57 0.42
CA GLN A 557 -74.84 -39.00 0.14
C GLN A 557 -76.29 -39.41 -0.15
N THR A 558 -77.24 -38.94 0.66
CA THR A 558 -78.67 -39.20 0.46
C THR A 558 -79.18 -38.63 -0.87
N PHE A 559 -78.80 -37.39 -1.19
CA PHE A 559 -79.20 -36.75 -2.45
C PHE A 559 -78.59 -37.43 -3.68
N LEU A 560 -77.30 -37.79 -3.66
CA LEU A 560 -76.64 -38.50 -4.76
C LEU A 560 -77.25 -39.88 -4.99
N LYS A 561 -77.59 -40.63 -3.93
CA LYS A 561 -78.29 -41.92 -4.05
C LYS A 561 -79.70 -41.76 -4.63
N ARG A 562 -80.47 -40.78 -4.14
CA ARG A 562 -81.86 -40.54 -4.57
C ARG A 562 -81.93 -40.05 -6.01
N GLU A 563 -81.27 -38.93 -6.33
CA GLU A 563 -81.30 -38.33 -7.67
C GLU A 563 -80.54 -39.20 -8.68
N GLY A 564 -79.44 -39.85 -8.27
CA GLY A 564 -78.70 -40.79 -9.12
C GLY A 564 -79.57 -41.97 -9.55
N SER A 565 -80.38 -42.54 -8.64
CA SER A 565 -81.31 -43.64 -8.98
C SER A 565 -82.38 -43.21 -9.98
N ILE A 566 -82.84 -41.95 -9.93
CA ILE A 566 -83.80 -41.39 -10.89
C ILE A 566 -83.19 -41.29 -12.29
N ILE A 567 -81.91 -40.94 -12.38
CA ILE A 567 -81.18 -40.73 -13.65
C ILE A 567 -80.64 -42.05 -14.24
N GLY A 568 -80.49 -43.10 -13.43
CA GLY A 568 -80.07 -44.44 -13.88
C GLY A 568 -78.75 -44.96 -13.27
N PHE A 569 -78.20 -44.28 -12.27
CA PHE A 569 -77.05 -44.75 -11.49
C PHE A 569 -77.48 -45.72 -10.38
N LYS A 570 -76.61 -46.69 -10.06
CA LYS A 570 -76.83 -47.56 -8.88
C LYS A 570 -76.50 -46.76 -7.61
N PRO A 571 -77.17 -46.99 -6.47
CA PRO A 571 -76.87 -46.29 -5.22
C PRO A 571 -75.39 -46.38 -4.79
N GLU A 572 -74.74 -47.51 -5.10
CA GLU A 572 -73.33 -47.78 -4.80
C GLU A 572 -72.34 -47.27 -5.87
N THR A 573 -72.82 -46.64 -6.95
CA THR A 573 -71.95 -46.16 -8.03
C THR A 573 -70.88 -45.21 -7.52
N PHE A 574 -71.19 -44.29 -6.62
CA PHE A 574 -70.23 -43.30 -6.09
C PHE A 574 -69.63 -43.69 -4.72
N SER A 575 -69.55 -44.99 -4.41
CA SER A 575 -69.07 -45.51 -3.12
C SER A 575 -67.67 -45.03 -2.72
N ARG A 576 -66.74 -44.88 -3.68
CA ARG A 576 -65.41 -44.30 -3.42
C ARG A 576 -65.53 -42.86 -2.93
N PHE A 577 -66.36 -42.03 -3.56
CA PHE A 577 -66.59 -40.64 -3.14
C PHE A 577 -67.15 -40.56 -1.71
N TYR A 578 -68.11 -41.42 -1.37
CA TYR A 578 -68.67 -41.48 -0.02
C TYR A 578 -67.57 -41.83 1.02
N THR A 579 -66.78 -42.85 0.72
CA THR A 579 -65.66 -43.29 1.57
C THR A 579 -64.62 -42.19 1.76
N THR A 580 -64.26 -41.46 0.69
CA THR A 580 -63.31 -40.34 0.73
C THR A 580 -63.80 -39.22 1.66
N LEU A 581 -65.10 -38.91 1.64
CA LEU A 581 -65.66 -37.88 2.54
C LEU A 581 -65.58 -38.30 4.02
N ASP A 582 -65.72 -39.59 4.33
CA ASP A 582 -65.72 -40.11 5.69
C ASP A 582 -64.31 -40.48 6.22
N THR A 583 -63.31 -40.55 5.34
CA THR A 583 -61.93 -40.86 5.70
C THR A 583 -61.28 -39.68 6.44
N GLN A 584 -60.54 -39.97 7.52
CA GLN A 584 -59.77 -38.96 8.24
C GLN A 584 -58.54 -38.54 7.43
N VAL A 585 -58.43 -37.24 7.17
CA VAL A 585 -57.28 -36.66 6.44
C VAL A 585 -56.15 -36.37 7.44
N ILE A 586 -54.93 -36.82 7.12
CA ILE A 586 -53.72 -36.64 7.92
C ILE A 586 -52.69 -35.88 7.08
N PRO A 587 -51.85 -35.01 7.69
CA PRO A 587 -50.74 -34.38 6.97
C PRO A 587 -49.81 -35.42 6.33
N ILE A 588 -49.36 -35.14 5.11
CA ILE A 588 -48.39 -35.94 4.36
C ILE A 588 -47.00 -35.32 4.43
N ASP A 589 -45.99 -36.19 4.38
CA ASP A 589 -44.59 -35.79 4.28
C ASP A 589 -44.21 -35.43 2.84
N PHE A 590 -43.14 -34.64 2.68
CA PHE A 590 -42.58 -34.27 1.39
C PHE A 590 -42.24 -35.48 0.51
N ALA A 591 -41.85 -36.61 1.10
CA ALA A 591 -41.58 -37.84 0.36
C ALA A 591 -42.77 -38.26 -0.53
N VAL A 592 -44.01 -38.05 -0.09
CA VAL A 592 -45.23 -38.39 -0.84
C VAL A 592 -45.39 -37.48 -2.05
N TYR A 593 -45.10 -36.18 -1.91
CA TYR A 593 -45.08 -35.25 -3.05
C TYR A 593 -44.01 -35.63 -4.08
N LYS A 594 -42.86 -36.15 -3.62
CA LYS A 594 -41.73 -36.52 -4.48
C LYS A 594 -42.00 -37.75 -5.35
N GLU A 595 -42.94 -38.60 -4.97
CA GLU A 595 -43.35 -39.76 -5.79
C GLU A 595 -44.00 -39.32 -7.12
N ILE A 596 -44.55 -38.10 -7.17
CA ILE A 596 -45.15 -37.50 -8.36
C ILE A 596 -44.08 -36.80 -9.20
N LYS A 597 -43.48 -37.56 -10.11
CA LYS A 597 -42.37 -37.08 -10.96
C LYS A 597 -42.75 -35.91 -11.86
N GLU A 598 -44.04 -35.77 -12.17
CA GLU A 598 -44.61 -34.73 -13.05
C GLU A 598 -44.56 -33.33 -12.42
N LEU A 599 -44.35 -33.23 -11.09
CA LEU A 599 -44.22 -31.95 -10.38
C LEU A 599 -42.80 -31.37 -10.45
N TYR A 600 -41.81 -32.11 -10.95
CA TYR A 600 -40.40 -31.67 -11.09
C TYR A 600 -39.80 -31.04 -9.82
N LEU A 601 -40.15 -31.57 -8.64
CA LEU A 601 -39.83 -30.95 -7.34
C LEU A 601 -38.33 -30.81 -7.05
N ASP A 602 -37.49 -31.65 -7.66
CA ASP A 602 -36.03 -31.57 -7.55
C ASP A 602 -35.44 -30.26 -8.12
N GLU A 603 -36.22 -29.48 -8.90
CA GLU A 603 -35.80 -28.16 -9.39
C GLU A 603 -36.01 -27.04 -8.38
N PHE A 604 -36.95 -27.25 -7.46
CA PHE A 604 -37.38 -26.25 -6.50
C PHE A 604 -36.81 -26.53 -5.12
N ILE A 605 -36.60 -27.79 -4.76
CA ILE A 605 -36.17 -28.18 -3.41
C ILE A 605 -34.84 -28.91 -3.46
N THR A 606 -33.92 -28.47 -2.61
CA THR A 606 -32.68 -29.20 -2.28
C THR A 606 -32.61 -29.43 -0.79
N ASP A 607 -32.19 -30.63 -0.38
CA ASP A 607 -31.89 -30.98 1.00
C ASP A 607 -30.48 -31.58 1.08
N LYS A 608 -29.55 -30.86 1.71
CA LYS A 608 -28.16 -31.30 1.92
C LYS A 608 -27.66 -30.79 3.28
N ASP A 609 -26.88 -31.61 3.98
CA ASP A 609 -26.18 -31.24 5.21
C ASP A 609 -27.07 -30.63 6.32
N ASN A 610 -28.28 -31.19 6.54
CA ASN A 610 -29.31 -30.66 7.45
C ASN A 610 -29.71 -29.19 7.14
N PHE A 611 -29.68 -28.83 5.86
CA PHE A 611 -30.10 -27.52 5.37
C PHE A 611 -30.93 -27.69 4.10
N ALA A 612 -32.22 -27.37 4.21
CA ALA A 612 -33.15 -27.45 3.10
C ALA A 612 -33.41 -26.06 2.51
N THR A 613 -33.53 -26.01 1.19
CA THR A 613 -33.82 -24.77 0.45
C THR A 613 -34.94 -24.98 -0.54
N VAL A 614 -35.84 -24.01 -0.64
CA VAL A 614 -36.90 -23.94 -1.64
C VAL A 614 -36.73 -22.70 -2.51
N VAL A 615 -36.57 -22.87 -3.82
CA VAL A 615 -36.35 -21.81 -4.79
C VAL A 615 -37.68 -21.34 -5.37
N SER A 616 -37.82 -20.03 -5.53
CA SER A 616 -38.91 -19.38 -6.26
C SER A 616 -38.32 -18.28 -7.15
N ALA A 617 -38.96 -17.98 -8.26
CA ALA A 617 -38.49 -16.98 -9.22
C ALA A 617 -39.57 -15.95 -9.50
N ILE A 618 -39.22 -14.67 -9.56
CA ILE A 618 -40.12 -13.58 -9.93
C ILE A 618 -39.64 -12.93 -11.22
N LYS A 619 -40.58 -12.55 -12.08
CA LYS A 619 -40.34 -11.81 -13.33
C LYS A 619 -40.90 -10.40 -13.16
N THR A 620 -40.06 -9.39 -13.28
CA THR A 620 -40.41 -7.98 -13.05
C THR A 620 -39.72 -7.06 -14.06
N LEU A 621 -40.27 -5.86 -14.27
CA LEU A 621 -39.58 -4.81 -15.04
C LEU A 621 -38.33 -4.33 -14.28
N HIS A 622 -37.31 -3.91 -15.01
CA HIS A 622 -36.03 -3.45 -14.43
C HIS A 622 -36.18 -2.36 -13.37
N GLU A 623 -37.11 -1.41 -13.56
CA GLU A 623 -37.33 -0.27 -12.66
C GLU A 623 -38.03 -0.64 -11.33
N GLY A 624 -38.77 -1.76 -11.30
CA GLY A 624 -39.49 -2.23 -10.10
C GLY A 624 -38.73 -3.23 -9.24
N ALA A 625 -37.59 -3.74 -9.73
CA ALA A 625 -36.81 -4.81 -9.10
C ALA A 625 -36.36 -4.46 -7.67
N ASP A 626 -35.81 -3.26 -7.47
CA ASP A 626 -35.26 -2.85 -6.18
C ASP A 626 -36.34 -2.69 -5.10
N ILE A 627 -37.52 -2.19 -5.51
CA ILE A 627 -38.69 -2.00 -4.62
C ILE A 627 -39.22 -3.35 -4.15
N ILE A 628 -39.30 -4.34 -5.05
CA ILE A 628 -39.76 -5.69 -4.71
C ILE A 628 -38.73 -6.37 -3.81
N SER A 629 -37.44 -6.27 -4.13
CA SER A 629 -36.37 -6.85 -3.32
C SER A 629 -36.40 -6.32 -1.88
N ALA A 630 -36.58 -5.00 -1.68
CA ALA A 630 -36.71 -4.40 -0.35
C ALA A 630 -37.95 -4.90 0.43
N SER A 631 -39.07 -5.15 -0.26
CA SER A 631 -40.29 -5.65 0.38
C SER A 631 -40.22 -7.12 0.79
N VAL A 632 -39.48 -7.94 0.04
CA VAL A 632 -39.37 -9.39 0.28
C VAL A 632 -38.26 -9.73 1.28
N SER A 633 -37.24 -8.87 1.43
CA SER A 633 -36.09 -9.11 2.32
C SER A 633 -36.43 -9.09 3.82
N ASN A 634 -37.62 -8.60 4.20
CA ASN A 634 -38.13 -8.68 5.57
C ASN A 634 -38.86 -10.01 5.89
N THR A 635 -38.97 -10.92 4.92
CA THR A 635 -39.61 -12.22 5.14
C THR A 635 -38.64 -13.14 5.87
N ALA A 636 -39.05 -13.68 7.03
CA ALA A 636 -38.23 -14.62 7.78
C ALA A 636 -37.82 -15.80 6.90
N ASN A 637 -36.58 -16.27 7.10
CA ASN A 637 -36.01 -17.43 6.41
C ASN A 637 -36.04 -17.35 4.87
N THR A 638 -35.95 -16.15 4.29
CA THR A 638 -35.89 -15.96 2.83
C THR A 638 -34.66 -15.13 2.44
N VAL A 639 -33.91 -15.58 1.43
CA VAL A 639 -32.77 -14.87 0.84
C VAL A 639 -33.08 -14.52 -0.61
N ILE A 640 -32.72 -13.30 -1.00
CA ILE A 640 -32.86 -12.83 -2.38
C ILE A 640 -31.54 -13.06 -3.11
N ILE A 641 -31.60 -13.75 -4.24
CA ILE A 641 -30.46 -13.96 -5.13
C ILE A 641 -30.69 -13.17 -6.42
N ASP A 642 -30.14 -11.96 -6.44
CA ASP A 642 -29.95 -11.20 -7.66
C ASP A 642 -28.47 -11.28 -8.05
N ARG A 643 -28.18 -11.93 -9.19
CA ARG A 643 -26.80 -12.16 -9.65
C ARG A 643 -25.98 -10.88 -9.74
N LYS A 644 -26.59 -9.77 -10.19
CA LYS A 644 -25.88 -8.49 -10.34
C LYS A 644 -25.61 -7.86 -8.98
N GLN A 645 -26.64 -7.80 -8.12
CA GLN A 645 -26.50 -7.23 -6.77
C GLN A 645 -25.56 -8.05 -5.89
N LEU A 646 -25.56 -9.38 -6.02
CA LEU A 646 -24.65 -10.29 -5.33
C LEU A 646 -23.20 -9.98 -5.74
N ASN A 647 -22.93 -9.88 -7.05
CA ASN A 647 -21.62 -9.49 -7.55
C ASN A 647 -21.21 -8.10 -7.04
N GLU A 648 -22.10 -7.11 -7.09
CA GLU A 648 -21.83 -5.75 -6.59
C GLU A 648 -21.55 -5.71 -5.09
N THR A 649 -22.29 -6.47 -4.28
CA THR A 649 -22.11 -6.53 -2.82
C THR A 649 -20.82 -7.24 -2.43
N LEU A 650 -20.52 -8.38 -3.07
CA LEU A 650 -19.28 -9.13 -2.85
C LEU A 650 -18.05 -8.31 -3.27
N LEU A 651 -18.14 -7.59 -4.39
CA LEU A 651 -17.06 -6.73 -4.90
C LEU A 651 -16.91 -5.42 -4.11
N GLY A 652 -18.00 -4.88 -3.58
CA GLY A 652 -17.97 -3.69 -2.72
C GLY A 652 -17.16 -3.92 -1.45
N ASN A 653 -17.30 -5.10 -0.82
CA ASN A 653 -16.50 -5.48 0.34
C ASN A 653 -15.01 -5.62 -0.01
N LEU A 654 -14.70 -6.24 -1.16
CA LEU A 654 -13.32 -6.34 -1.67
C LEU A 654 -12.66 -4.98 -1.84
N LYS A 655 -13.38 -3.99 -2.37
CA LYS A 655 -12.86 -2.62 -2.53
C LYS A 655 -12.36 -2.03 -1.20
N ASN A 656 -13.10 -2.23 -0.12
CA ASN A 656 -12.74 -1.73 1.21
C ASN A 656 -11.55 -2.48 1.79
N ASP A 657 -11.52 -3.81 1.64
CA ASP A 657 -10.39 -4.65 2.06
C ASP A 657 -9.11 -4.21 1.35
N PHE A 658 -9.19 -3.92 0.04
CA PHE A 658 -8.06 -3.47 -0.75
C PHE A 658 -7.55 -2.07 -0.39
N ASN A 659 -8.45 -1.12 -0.11
CA ASN A 659 -8.02 0.21 0.37
C ASN A 659 -7.29 0.10 1.71
N SER A 660 -7.78 -0.76 2.60
CA SER A 660 -7.15 -1.04 3.90
C SER A 660 -5.78 -1.71 3.72
N LEU A 661 -5.70 -2.69 2.81
CA LEU A 661 -4.48 -3.39 2.44
C LEU A 661 -3.36 -2.45 1.98
N ILE A 662 -3.68 -1.50 1.09
CA ILE A 662 -2.70 -0.51 0.60
C ILE A 662 -2.16 0.32 1.78
N GLY A 663 -3.04 0.71 2.71
CA GLY A 663 -2.65 1.42 3.94
C GLY A 663 -1.69 0.61 4.81
N TYR A 664 -2.00 -0.68 5.05
CA TYR A 664 -1.15 -1.57 5.84
C TYR A 664 0.21 -1.79 5.19
N SER A 665 0.24 -2.02 3.88
CA SER A 665 1.49 -2.22 3.12
C SER A 665 2.39 -0.98 3.19
N LEU A 666 1.84 0.23 3.02
CA LEU A 666 2.59 1.48 3.14
C LEU A 666 3.18 1.67 4.54
N ILE A 667 2.38 1.42 5.59
CA ILE A 667 2.84 1.53 6.98
C ILE A 667 3.96 0.51 7.24
N ALA A 668 3.76 -0.75 6.86
CA ALA A 668 4.71 -1.82 7.09
C ALA A 668 6.05 -1.54 6.40
N VAL A 669 6.03 -1.06 5.15
CA VAL A 669 7.25 -0.66 4.45
C VAL A 669 7.92 0.54 5.09
N VAL A 670 7.18 1.59 5.47
CA VAL A 670 7.78 2.76 6.15
C VAL A 670 8.44 2.37 7.48
N VAL A 671 7.79 1.49 8.26
CA VAL A 671 8.35 0.95 9.50
C VAL A 671 9.63 0.16 9.22
N LEU A 672 9.63 -0.68 8.18
CA LEU A 672 10.81 -1.45 7.81
C LEU A 672 11.97 -0.56 7.36
N LEU A 673 11.69 0.43 6.49
CA LEU A 673 12.67 1.42 6.06
C LEU A 673 13.25 2.18 7.27
N LEU A 674 12.42 2.50 8.26
CA LEU A 674 12.85 3.15 9.51
C LEU A 674 13.77 2.25 10.35
N ILE A 675 13.50 0.95 10.42
CA ILE A 675 14.34 -0.02 11.13
C ILE A 675 15.73 -0.13 10.49
N PHE A 676 15.79 -0.21 9.16
CA PHE A 676 17.06 -0.33 8.43
C PHE A 676 17.88 0.96 8.42
N TYR A 677 17.28 2.11 8.09
CA TYR A 677 18.00 3.38 8.04
C TYR A 677 18.23 4.00 9.42
N ARG A 678 17.40 3.67 10.42
CA ARG A 678 17.44 4.23 11.79
C ARG A 678 17.36 5.77 11.83
N ASP A 679 16.85 6.37 10.76
CA ASP A 679 16.72 7.81 10.60
C ASP A 679 15.47 8.15 9.79
N ALA A 680 14.63 9.02 10.37
CA ALA A 680 13.36 9.41 9.79
C ALA A 680 13.52 10.24 8.50
N MET A 681 14.60 11.01 8.34
CA MET A 681 14.83 11.81 7.13
C MET A 681 15.15 10.93 5.94
N LEU A 682 16.05 9.95 6.10
CA LEU A 682 16.35 8.98 5.04
C LEU A 682 15.13 8.13 4.69
N THR A 683 14.38 7.71 5.71
CA THR A 683 13.12 6.97 5.53
C THR A 683 12.13 7.79 4.70
N LEU A 684 11.92 9.06 5.05
CA LEU A 684 11.03 9.95 4.30
C LEU A 684 11.51 10.20 2.86
N LEU A 685 12.81 10.43 2.67
CA LEU A 685 13.39 10.65 1.33
C LEU A 685 13.28 9.43 0.42
N THR A 686 13.30 8.23 0.99
CA THR A 686 13.08 6.97 0.26
C THR A 686 11.60 6.68 0.07
N ALA A 687 10.73 6.99 1.05
CA ALA A 687 9.30 6.72 1.03
C ALA A 687 8.49 7.68 0.13
N LEU A 688 8.82 8.98 0.13
CA LEU A 688 8.08 10.03 -0.56
C LEU A 688 8.00 9.83 -2.09
N PRO A 689 9.08 9.44 -2.81
CA PRO A 689 9.02 9.09 -4.22
C PRO A 689 7.95 8.06 -4.55
N ILE A 690 7.78 7.03 -3.71
CA ILE A 690 6.79 5.98 -3.93
C ILE A 690 5.36 6.54 -3.82
N ALA A 691 5.11 7.41 -2.84
CA ALA A 691 3.82 8.09 -2.72
C ALA A 691 3.52 8.97 -3.94
N ILE A 692 4.53 9.68 -4.46
CA ILE A 692 4.41 10.48 -5.69
C ILE A 692 4.10 9.58 -6.89
N THR A 693 4.83 8.47 -7.05
CA THR A 693 4.58 7.48 -8.09
C THR A 693 3.16 6.96 -8.02
N TRP A 694 2.66 6.61 -6.83
CA TRP A 694 1.31 6.09 -6.66
C TRP A 694 0.24 7.09 -7.10
N VAL A 695 0.36 8.35 -6.67
CA VAL A 695 -0.55 9.43 -7.10
C VAL A 695 -0.51 9.58 -8.62
N ILE A 696 0.67 9.57 -9.24
CA ILE A 696 0.82 9.66 -10.69
C ILE A 696 0.17 8.47 -11.39
N THR A 697 0.41 7.24 -10.93
CA THR A 697 -0.17 6.02 -11.52
C THR A 697 -1.69 6.07 -11.50
N LEU A 698 -2.31 6.42 -10.37
CA LEU A 698 -3.75 6.59 -10.26
C LEU A 698 -4.29 7.72 -11.14
N GLY A 699 -3.59 8.86 -11.18
CA GLY A 699 -3.97 9.99 -12.03
C GLY A 699 -3.96 9.61 -13.52
N VAL A 700 -2.92 8.89 -13.96
CA VAL A 700 -2.81 8.39 -15.34
C VAL A 700 -3.87 7.34 -15.64
N MET A 701 -4.15 6.42 -14.71
CA MET A 701 -5.27 5.46 -14.86
C MET A 701 -6.58 6.20 -15.10
N LYS A 702 -6.88 7.26 -14.36
CA LYS A 702 -8.09 8.05 -14.59
C LYS A 702 -8.12 8.72 -15.97
N ILE A 703 -6.98 9.27 -16.42
CA ILE A 703 -6.85 9.90 -17.75
C ILE A 703 -7.09 8.88 -18.86
N LEU A 704 -6.64 7.64 -18.68
CA LEU A 704 -6.81 6.55 -19.63
C LEU A 704 -8.13 5.78 -19.47
N ALA A 705 -9.05 6.23 -18.61
CA ALA A 705 -10.31 5.56 -18.29
C ALA A 705 -10.14 4.10 -17.85
N ILE A 706 -9.11 3.83 -17.05
CA ILE A 706 -8.84 2.52 -16.45
C ILE A 706 -9.33 2.54 -15.01
N ASP A 707 -10.33 1.71 -14.71
CA ASP A 707 -10.83 1.51 -13.36
C ASP A 707 -10.09 0.39 -12.62
N PHE A 708 -10.14 0.44 -11.29
CA PHE A 708 -9.69 -0.68 -10.46
C PHE A 708 -10.57 -1.89 -10.65
N ASN A 709 -9.97 -3.07 -10.55
CA ASN A 709 -10.65 -4.35 -10.57
C ASN A 709 -9.89 -5.36 -9.70
N ILE A 710 -10.48 -6.53 -9.46
CA ILE A 710 -9.89 -7.53 -8.54
C ILE A 710 -8.45 -7.87 -8.93
N PHE A 711 -8.16 -7.98 -10.24
CA PHE A 711 -6.85 -8.40 -10.75
C PHE A 711 -5.80 -7.29 -10.71
N ASN A 712 -6.13 -6.07 -11.13
CA ASN A 712 -5.17 -4.98 -11.18
C ASN A 712 -4.91 -4.33 -9.80
N VAL A 713 -5.78 -4.57 -8.81
CA VAL A 713 -5.51 -4.16 -7.43
C VAL A 713 -4.40 -5.00 -6.80
N ILE A 714 -4.34 -6.30 -7.05
CA ILE A 714 -3.24 -7.18 -6.60
C ILE A 714 -1.90 -6.66 -7.14
N ILE A 715 -1.90 -6.15 -8.36
CA ILE A 715 -0.73 -5.58 -9.00
C ILE A 715 -0.29 -4.25 -8.37
N SER A 716 -1.19 -3.57 -7.67
CA SER A 716 -0.85 -2.32 -7.00
C SER A 716 0.11 -2.53 -5.83
N THR A 717 -0.03 -3.63 -5.07
CA THR A 717 0.97 -4.00 -4.04
C THR A 717 2.32 -4.36 -4.65
N PHE A 718 2.31 -4.91 -5.87
CA PHE A 718 3.51 -5.19 -6.64
C PHE A 718 4.24 -3.92 -7.12
N ILE A 719 3.51 -2.94 -7.68
CA ILE A 719 4.07 -1.65 -8.09
C ILE A 719 4.73 -0.94 -6.89
N PHE A 720 4.10 -1.05 -5.72
CA PHE A 720 4.64 -0.50 -4.49
C PHE A 720 5.99 -1.13 -4.11
N GLY A 721 6.09 -2.46 -4.14
CA GLY A 721 7.34 -3.19 -3.91
C GLY A 721 8.48 -2.74 -4.84
N LEU A 722 8.24 -2.71 -6.15
CA LEU A 722 9.27 -2.28 -7.12
C LEU A 722 9.66 -0.80 -6.98
N GLY A 723 8.69 0.08 -6.74
CA GLY A 723 8.97 1.50 -6.52
C GLY A 723 9.85 1.72 -5.29
N VAL A 724 9.64 0.92 -4.24
CA VAL A 724 10.46 0.91 -3.04
C VAL A 724 11.86 0.39 -3.35
N ASP A 725 11.98 -0.69 -4.11
CA ASP A 725 13.26 -1.28 -4.51
C ASP A 725 14.15 -0.25 -5.22
N TYR A 726 13.61 0.41 -6.26
CA TYR A 726 14.35 1.44 -6.99
C TYR A 726 14.75 2.60 -6.08
N SER A 727 13.85 3.00 -5.16
CA SER A 727 14.12 4.06 -4.21
C SER A 727 15.23 3.68 -3.22
N ILE A 728 15.25 2.45 -2.71
CA ILE A 728 16.30 1.95 -1.81
C ILE A 728 17.67 1.99 -2.49
N PHE A 729 17.79 1.45 -3.71
CA PHE A 729 19.05 1.43 -4.44
C PHE A 729 19.55 2.84 -4.77
N ILE A 730 18.66 3.76 -5.20
CA ILE A 730 19.04 5.15 -5.44
C ILE A 730 19.47 5.86 -4.15
N THR A 731 18.74 5.69 -3.04
CA THR A 731 19.13 6.27 -1.75
C THR A 731 20.50 5.77 -1.29
N ASN A 732 20.75 4.46 -1.39
CA ASN A 732 22.05 3.89 -0.99
C ASN A 732 23.21 4.39 -1.89
N GLY A 733 22.97 4.51 -3.20
CA GLY A 733 23.93 5.14 -4.12
C GLY A 733 24.21 6.62 -3.78
N LEU A 734 23.18 7.38 -3.39
CA LEU A 734 23.31 8.78 -2.97
C LEU A 734 24.00 8.93 -1.61
N ILE A 735 23.78 8.01 -0.66
CA ILE A 735 24.50 7.95 0.62
C ILE A 735 25.99 7.69 0.37
N LYS A 736 26.34 6.76 -0.54
CA LYS A 736 27.74 6.48 -0.88
C LYS A 736 28.42 7.69 -1.56
N GLU A 737 27.74 8.32 -2.52
CA GLU A 737 28.21 9.56 -3.15
C GLU A 737 28.37 10.69 -2.11
N HIS A 738 27.42 10.83 -1.16
CA HIS A 738 27.51 11.80 -0.08
C HIS A 738 28.57 11.46 0.98
N THR A 739 28.99 10.20 1.10
CA THR A 739 30.03 9.80 2.04
C THR A 739 31.40 10.11 1.45
N TYR A 740 31.72 9.60 0.26
CA TYR A 740 33.08 9.60 -0.30
C TYR A 740 33.29 10.55 -1.49
N LYS A 741 32.25 11.26 -1.98
CA LYS A 741 32.27 12.05 -3.24
C LYS A 741 32.60 11.24 -4.51
N ILE A 742 32.54 9.91 -4.44
CA ILE A 742 32.75 9.03 -5.59
C ILE A 742 31.44 8.89 -6.36
N LYS A 743 31.48 9.10 -7.69
CA LYS A 743 30.31 8.97 -8.57
C LYS A 743 30.00 7.50 -8.86
N GLU A 744 29.36 6.83 -7.91
CA GLU A 744 28.89 5.43 -8.08
C GLU A 744 27.41 5.28 -8.39
N LEU A 745 26.63 6.37 -8.27
CA LEU A 745 25.20 6.36 -8.65
C LEU A 745 24.93 5.79 -10.07
N PRO A 746 25.80 5.97 -11.09
CA PRO A 746 25.63 5.31 -12.38
C PRO A 746 25.58 3.78 -12.31
N THR A 747 26.36 3.13 -11.43
CA THR A 747 26.34 1.66 -11.27
C THR A 747 24.96 1.18 -10.80
N TYR A 748 24.42 1.84 -9.77
CA TYR A 748 23.07 1.57 -9.26
C TYR A 748 22.02 1.80 -10.36
N LYS A 749 22.10 2.93 -11.09
CA LYS A 749 21.20 3.21 -12.22
C LYS A 749 21.28 2.17 -13.33
N THR A 750 22.48 1.70 -13.71
CA THR A 750 22.64 0.63 -14.72
C THR A 750 21.90 -0.62 -14.27
N SER A 751 22.05 -1.03 -13.02
CA SER A 751 21.37 -2.22 -12.49
C SER A 751 19.84 -2.05 -12.48
N ILE A 752 19.34 -0.87 -12.10
CA ILE A 752 17.91 -0.55 -12.11
C ILE A 752 17.38 -0.53 -13.56
N ILE A 753 18.06 0.10 -14.51
CA ILE A 753 17.60 0.13 -15.92
C ILE A 753 17.49 -1.29 -16.48
N LEU A 754 18.45 -2.16 -16.16
CA LEU A 754 18.41 -3.55 -16.60
C LEU A 754 17.21 -4.28 -15.97
N SER A 755 17.00 -4.16 -14.66
CA SER A 755 15.84 -4.68 -13.92
C SER A 755 14.49 -4.17 -14.46
N VAL A 756 14.43 -2.90 -14.84
CA VAL A 756 13.23 -2.29 -15.41
C VAL A 756 12.93 -2.87 -16.78
N ILE A 757 13.95 -3.06 -17.63
CA ILE A 757 13.79 -3.69 -18.94
C ILE A 757 13.30 -5.12 -18.77
N THR A 758 13.90 -5.91 -17.86
CA THR A 758 13.49 -7.30 -17.61
C THR A 758 12.07 -7.38 -17.08
N THR A 759 11.68 -6.50 -16.16
CA THR A 759 10.33 -6.43 -15.61
C THR A 759 9.29 -5.97 -16.64
N ILE A 760 9.58 -4.92 -17.41
CA ILE A 760 8.69 -4.44 -18.49
C ILE A 760 8.50 -5.52 -19.54
N LEU A 761 9.52 -6.32 -19.85
CA LEU A 761 9.38 -7.44 -20.79
C LEU A 761 8.59 -8.60 -20.18
N GLY A 762 8.87 -8.96 -18.93
CA GLY A 762 8.15 -10.01 -18.21
C GLY A 762 6.65 -9.72 -18.14
N VAL A 763 6.29 -8.53 -17.70
CA VAL A 763 4.88 -8.13 -17.55
C VAL A 763 4.28 -7.63 -18.86
N GLY A 764 5.05 -6.95 -19.71
CA GLY A 764 4.53 -6.28 -20.89
C GLY A 764 4.12 -7.21 -22.03
N VAL A 765 4.66 -8.43 -22.08
CA VAL A 765 4.16 -9.43 -23.03
C VAL A 765 2.69 -9.81 -22.72
N LEU A 766 2.24 -9.67 -21.46
CA LEU A 766 0.84 -9.90 -21.07
C LEU A 766 -0.14 -8.88 -21.68
N VAL A 767 0.32 -7.73 -22.21
CA VAL A 767 -0.56 -6.80 -22.96
C VAL A 767 -1.19 -7.52 -24.17
N PHE A 768 -0.51 -8.51 -24.73
CA PHE A 768 -0.98 -9.29 -25.89
C PHE A 768 -1.85 -10.50 -25.50
N ALA A 769 -2.09 -10.74 -24.20
CA ALA A 769 -3.01 -11.78 -23.76
C ALA A 769 -4.44 -11.46 -24.24
N LYS A 770 -5.18 -12.48 -24.69
CA LYS A 770 -6.58 -12.29 -25.08
C LYS A 770 -7.49 -12.19 -23.85
N HIS A 771 -7.09 -12.79 -22.73
CA HIS A 771 -7.84 -12.71 -21.49
C HIS A 771 -7.80 -11.28 -20.91
N PRO A 772 -8.95 -10.61 -20.70
CA PRO A 772 -9.00 -9.21 -20.23
C PRO A 772 -8.28 -8.97 -18.91
N ALA A 773 -8.41 -9.89 -17.94
CA ALA A 773 -7.71 -9.81 -16.65
C ALA A 773 -6.18 -9.69 -16.78
N LEU A 774 -5.54 -10.55 -17.59
CA LEU A 774 -4.08 -10.55 -17.79
C LEU A 774 -3.61 -9.28 -18.50
N ARG A 775 -4.39 -8.80 -19.48
CA ARG A 775 -4.12 -7.53 -20.17
C ARG A 775 -4.23 -6.34 -19.22
N SER A 776 -5.24 -6.31 -18.35
CA SER A 776 -5.45 -5.25 -17.36
C SER A 776 -4.29 -5.19 -16.35
N ILE A 777 -3.85 -6.35 -15.83
CA ILE A 777 -2.66 -6.51 -14.98
C ILE A 777 -1.44 -5.85 -15.64
N SER A 778 -1.23 -6.14 -16.93
CA SER A 778 -0.07 -5.65 -17.67
C SER A 778 -0.05 -4.13 -17.82
N ILE A 779 -1.16 -3.54 -18.28
CA ILE A 779 -1.24 -2.09 -18.55
C ILE A 779 -0.99 -1.28 -17.27
N VAL A 780 -1.63 -1.64 -16.16
CA VAL A 780 -1.46 -0.94 -14.88
C VAL A 780 -0.03 -1.10 -14.36
N SER A 781 0.56 -2.29 -14.47
CA SER A 781 1.96 -2.53 -14.11
C SER A 781 2.93 -1.65 -14.90
N LEU A 782 2.77 -1.55 -16.23
CA LEU A 782 3.64 -0.72 -17.07
C LEU A 782 3.60 0.75 -16.66
N ILE A 783 2.39 1.29 -16.44
CA ILE A 783 2.21 2.69 -15.99
C ILE A 783 2.91 2.90 -14.64
N GLY A 784 2.72 1.96 -13.70
CA GLY A 784 3.35 1.98 -12.38
C GLY A 784 4.88 1.95 -12.44
N ILE A 785 5.46 0.97 -13.13
CA ILE A 785 6.91 0.78 -13.24
C ILE A 785 7.57 1.98 -13.93
N LEU A 786 7.01 2.47 -15.04
CA LEU A 786 7.56 3.64 -15.74
C LEU A 786 7.50 4.89 -14.85
N SER A 787 6.40 5.09 -14.14
CA SER A 787 6.25 6.20 -13.18
C SER A 787 7.26 6.08 -12.03
N ALA A 788 7.48 4.87 -11.50
CA ALA A 788 8.42 4.61 -10.42
C ALA A 788 9.85 4.98 -10.80
N VAL A 789 10.31 4.55 -11.97
CA VAL A 789 11.67 4.80 -12.47
C VAL A 789 11.90 6.26 -12.77
N LEU A 790 10.91 6.92 -13.41
CA LEU A 790 11.00 8.34 -13.70
C LEU A 790 11.13 9.16 -12.42
N VAL A 791 10.32 8.91 -11.40
CA VAL A 791 10.37 9.63 -10.12
C VAL A 791 11.65 9.32 -9.35
N SER A 792 12.08 8.06 -9.30
CA SER A 792 13.29 7.64 -8.57
C SER A 792 14.58 8.15 -9.21
N PHE A 793 14.64 8.35 -10.53
CA PHE A 793 15.83 8.91 -11.19
C PHE A 793 15.91 10.44 -11.16
N THR A 794 14.82 11.12 -10.78
CA THR A 794 14.67 12.57 -10.98
C THR A 794 14.38 13.29 -9.68
N ILE A 795 13.18 13.11 -9.14
CA ILE A 795 12.68 13.78 -7.95
C ILE A 795 13.47 13.33 -6.72
N GLN A 796 13.74 12.03 -6.58
CA GLN A 796 14.46 11.51 -5.41
C GLN A 796 15.89 12.06 -5.28
N PRO A 797 16.78 12.00 -6.30
CA PRO A 797 18.10 12.62 -6.22
C PRO A 797 18.04 14.13 -6.06
N MET A 798 17.05 14.81 -6.66
CA MET A 798 16.83 16.26 -6.47
C MET A 798 16.57 16.57 -4.99
N LEU A 799 15.64 15.86 -4.35
CA LEU A 799 15.31 16.04 -2.93
C LEU A 799 16.50 15.71 -2.02
N PHE A 800 17.18 14.59 -2.24
CA PHE A 800 18.35 14.22 -1.44
C PHE A 800 19.46 15.27 -1.55
N ARG A 801 19.83 15.69 -2.76
CA ARG A 801 20.90 16.67 -2.97
C ARG A 801 20.54 18.02 -2.36
N THR A 802 19.32 18.51 -2.53
CA THR A 802 18.91 19.81 -1.99
C THR A 802 18.85 19.83 -0.46
N LEU A 803 18.37 18.75 0.16
CA LEU A 803 18.15 18.69 1.61
C LEU A 803 19.38 18.19 2.40
N ILE A 804 20.31 17.46 1.76
CA ILE A 804 21.49 16.87 2.42
C ILE A 804 22.81 17.34 1.79
N SER A 805 23.10 16.93 0.54
CA SER A 805 24.45 17.08 -0.05
C SER A 805 24.84 18.54 -0.28
N ALA A 806 23.98 19.33 -0.94
CA ALA A 806 24.25 20.72 -1.30
C ALA A 806 24.40 21.63 -0.07
N ARG A 807 23.81 21.24 1.07
CA ARG A 807 24.01 21.96 2.34
C ARG A 807 25.40 21.69 2.92
N SER A 808 25.83 20.44 2.89
CA SER A 808 27.16 20.03 3.37
C SER A 808 28.27 20.68 2.54
N GLU A 809 28.09 20.73 1.21
CA GLU A 809 28.98 21.43 0.27
C GLU A 809 29.08 22.94 0.55
N LYS A 810 28.02 23.56 1.09
CA LYS A 810 28.01 24.96 1.54
C LYS A 810 28.54 25.16 2.97
N GLY A 811 28.98 24.09 3.65
CA GLY A 811 29.48 24.15 5.03
C GLY A 811 28.38 24.20 6.10
N PHE A 812 27.16 23.74 5.78
CA PHE A 812 26.06 23.62 6.73
C PHE A 812 25.75 22.17 7.05
N SER A 813 25.23 21.93 8.26
CA SER A 813 24.73 20.61 8.65
C SER A 813 23.63 20.13 7.69
N PRO A 814 23.60 18.82 7.34
CA PRO A 814 22.45 18.19 6.73
C PRO A 814 21.16 18.45 7.50
N LEU A 815 20.01 18.49 6.80
CA LEU A 815 18.72 18.70 7.43
C LEU A 815 18.26 17.50 8.26
N ARG A 816 17.50 17.78 9.31
CA ARG A 816 16.81 16.78 10.14
C ARG A 816 15.37 17.23 10.31
N ILE A 817 14.41 16.33 10.12
CA ILE A 817 12.97 16.63 10.17
C ILE A 817 12.61 17.48 11.38
N ARG A 818 12.93 17.01 12.59
CA ARG A 818 12.61 17.73 13.83
C ARG A 818 13.18 19.15 13.87
N GLN A 819 14.47 19.31 13.55
CA GLN A 819 15.12 20.61 13.61
C GLN A 819 14.57 21.56 12.55
N THR A 820 14.32 21.06 11.35
CA THR A 820 13.70 21.84 10.26
C THR A 820 12.31 22.34 10.68
N LEU A 821 11.45 21.47 11.20
CA LEU A 821 10.10 21.86 11.65
C LEU A 821 10.13 22.92 12.75
N TRP A 822 10.94 22.74 13.79
CA TRP A 822 11.07 23.73 14.86
C TRP A 822 11.71 25.05 14.40
N SER A 823 12.61 24.99 13.42
CA SER A 823 13.22 26.18 12.83
C SER A 823 12.19 26.97 12.02
N ILE A 824 11.43 26.29 11.15
CA ILE A 824 10.33 26.88 10.39
C ILE A 824 9.32 27.52 11.35
N PHE A 825 8.93 26.80 12.40
CA PHE A 825 8.03 27.33 13.43
C PHE A 825 8.60 28.58 14.11
N SER A 826 9.85 28.55 14.58
CA SER A 826 10.44 29.66 15.33
C SER A 826 10.69 30.90 14.47
N PHE A 827 11.19 30.72 13.24
CA PHE A 827 11.35 31.82 12.28
C PHE A 827 10.01 32.35 11.76
N GLY A 828 9.02 31.46 11.59
CA GLY A 828 7.64 31.83 11.29
C GLY A 828 7.01 32.65 12.41
N TYR A 829 7.14 32.22 13.66
CA TYR A 829 6.67 32.93 14.85
C TYR A 829 7.34 34.30 15.00
N PHE A 830 8.65 34.39 14.79
CA PHE A 830 9.37 35.67 14.73
C PHE A 830 8.84 36.59 13.61
N SER A 831 8.63 36.06 12.41
CA SER A 831 8.23 36.85 11.25
C SER A 831 6.80 37.34 11.37
N ILE A 832 5.87 36.46 11.76
CA ILE A 832 4.46 36.79 11.99
C ILE A 832 4.35 37.78 13.16
N GLY A 833 5.01 37.52 14.29
CA GLY A 833 5.00 38.43 15.44
C GLY A 833 5.59 39.79 15.12
N GLY A 834 6.73 39.84 14.40
CA GLY A 834 7.35 41.09 13.94
C GLY A 834 6.45 41.87 12.99
N PHE A 835 5.78 41.18 12.05
CA PHE A 835 4.81 41.79 11.14
C PHE A 835 3.63 42.39 11.89
N ILE A 836 3.03 41.64 12.82
CA ILE A 836 1.93 42.11 13.66
C ILE A 836 2.35 43.35 14.45
N ILE A 837 3.51 43.33 15.12
CA ILE A 837 4.02 44.50 15.85
C ILE A 837 4.23 45.69 14.90
N SER A 838 4.76 45.49 13.70
CA SER A 838 4.93 46.56 12.71
C SER A 838 3.59 47.16 12.26
N VAL A 839 2.56 46.34 12.06
CA VAL A 839 1.20 46.81 11.72
C VAL A 839 0.60 47.60 12.89
N LEU A 840 0.63 47.05 14.10
CA LEU A 840 0.15 47.72 15.32
C LEU A 840 0.88 49.04 15.57
N SER A 841 2.20 49.08 15.31
CA SER A 841 3.04 50.27 15.47
C SER A 841 2.59 51.42 14.56
N SER A 842 2.07 51.10 13.37
CA SER A 842 1.66 52.10 12.37
C SER A 842 0.19 52.48 12.49
N LEU A 843 -0.68 51.55 12.90
CA LEU A 843 -2.13 51.76 12.92
C LEU A 843 -2.69 52.11 14.30
N ILE A 844 -2.15 51.55 15.38
CA ILE A 844 -2.76 51.67 16.72
C ILE A 844 -2.02 52.69 17.57
N ILE A 845 -0.68 52.67 17.58
CA ILE A 845 0.10 53.55 18.46
C ILE A 845 -0.16 55.05 18.22
N PRO A 846 -0.31 55.55 16.97
CA PRO A 846 -0.64 56.96 16.75
C PRO A 846 -1.98 57.36 17.40
N TRP A 847 -2.99 56.50 17.32
CA TRP A 847 -4.38 56.79 17.70
C TRP A 847 -4.73 56.42 19.16
N PHE A 848 -3.90 55.63 19.83
CA PHE A 848 -4.16 55.19 21.20
C PHE A 848 -4.23 56.38 22.19
N PRO A 849 -5.24 56.53 23.05
CA PRO A 849 -5.35 57.70 23.94
C PRO A 849 -4.50 57.55 25.21
N ALA A 850 -3.17 57.73 25.09
CA ALA A 850 -2.25 57.75 26.24
C ALA A 850 -1.05 58.68 26.02
N ARG A 851 -0.38 59.10 27.09
CA ARG A 851 0.87 59.87 27.00
C ARG A 851 1.93 59.07 26.23
N LYS A 852 2.69 59.76 25.35
CA LYS A 852 3.72 59.16 24.47
C LYS A 852 4.69 58.26 25.23
N GLU A 853 5.14 58.68 26.41
CA GLU A 853 6.03 57.88 27.28
C GLU A 853 5.42 56.53 27.69
N LYS A 854 4.14 56.52 28.10
CA LYS A 854 3.45 55.28 28.52
C LYS A 854 3.25 54.34 27.33
N LYS A 855 2.89 54.88 26.16
CA LYS A 855 2.79 54.11 24.90
C LYS A 855 4.12 53.43 24.54
N MET A 856 5.21 54.20 24.55
CA MET A 856 6.53 53.69 24.19
C MET A 856 7.02 52.66 25.21
N LYS A 857 6.77 52.86 26.51
CA LYS A 857 7.09 51.85 27.54
C LYS A 857 6.40 50.52 27.26
N ILE A 858 5.09 50.54 26.97
CA ILE A 858 4.33 49.33 26.63
C ILE A 858 4.88 48.70 25.36
N PHE A 859 5.09 49.49 24.30
CA PHE A 859 5.59 49.00 23.02
C PHE A 859 6.95 48.30 23.14
N HIS A 860 7.90 48.90 23.85
CA HIS A 860 9.20 48.30 24.11
C HIS A 860 9.11 47.04 24.99
N THR A 861 8.17 46.99 25.94
CA THR A 861 7.89 45.80 26.75
C THR A 861 7.36 44.66 25.89
N VAL A 862 6.46 44.96 24.95
CA VAL A 862 5.93 43.97 23.99
C VAL A 862 7.03 43.47 23.05
N ILE A 863 7.89 44.35 22.53
CA ILE A 863 9.04 43.94 21.70
C ILE A 863 9.97 43.02 22.48
N SER A 864 10.34 43.40 23.70
CA SER A 864 11.21 42.60 24.58
C SER A 864 10.58 41.23 24.90
N GLY A 865 9.29 41.22 25.22
CA GLY A 865 8.52 39.99 25.44
C GLY A 865 8.43 39.11 24.19
N LEU A 866 8.22 39.68 23.00
CA LEU A 866 8.25 38.93 21.74
C LEU A 866 9.63 38.31 21.51
N MET A 867 10.71 39.10 21.64
CA MET A 867 12.07 38.61 21.48
C MET A 867 12.38 37.44 22.43
N GLY A 868 11.95 37.55 23.69
CA GLY A 868 12.06 36.46 24.66
C GLY A 868 11.23 35.24 24.27
N SER A 869 9.95 35.42 23.95
CA SER A 869 9.06 34.31 23.58
C SER A 869 9.54 33.56 22.33
N VAL A 870 10.08 34.25 21.33
CA VAL A 870 10.70 33.66 20.13
C VAL A 870 11.95 32.86 20.52
N LEU A 871 12.79 33.40 21.40
CA LEU A 871 13.98 32.66 21.83
C LEU A 871 13.57 31.36 22.56
N TYR A 872 12.53 31.43 23.39
CA TYR A 872 11.99 30.28 24.14
C TYR A 872 11.07 29.34 23.34
N SER A 873 10.66 29.69 22.12
CA SER A 873 9.78 28.86 21.30
C SER A 873 10.38 27.50 20.91
N ASN A 874 11.71 27.39 20.91
CA ASN A 874 12.41 26.12 20.70
C ASN A 874 12.89 25.52 22.05
N PRO A 875 12.26 24.42 22.52
CA PRO A 875 12.57 23.81 23.81
C PRO A 875 13.92 23.07 23.84
N TYR A 876 14.53 22.80 22.68
CA TYR A 876 15.79 22.06 22.57
C TYR A 876 17.03 22.96 22.63
N VAL A 877 16.83 24.27 22.73
CA VAL A 877 17.88 25.25 22.98
C VAL A 877 17.76 25.66 24.44
N LYS A 878 18.75 25.34 25.27
CA LYS A 878 18.76 25.76 26.68
C LYS A 878 19.32 27.17 26.79
N LYS A 879 18.75 28.03 27.63
CA LYS A 879 19.19 29.41 27.83
C LYS A 879 19.65 29.55 29.28
N ARG A 880 20.80 30.20 29.49
CA ARG A 880 21.33 30.51 30.82
C ARG A 880 21.79 31.96 30.82
N ILE A 881 21.20 32.77 31.71
CA ILE A 881 21.60 34.16 31.92
C ILE A 881 22.35 34.21 33.24
N VAL A 882 23.56 34.77 33.22
CA VAL A 882 24.43 34.91 34.39
C VAL A 882 24.57 36.41 34.65
N ASN A 883 24.01 36.87 35.77
CA ASN A 883 24.04 38.26 36.22
C ASN A 883 24.58 38.32 37.66
N THR A 884 25.88 38.11 37.84
CA THR A 884 26.50 38.00 39.17
C THR A 884 26.40 39.31 39.96
N GLU A 885 26.50 40.44 39.27
CA GLU A 885 26.45 41.78 39.88
C GLU A 885 25.03 42.30 40.11
N ASN A 886 23.99 41.50 39.83
CA ASN A 886 22.58 41.89 39.90
C ASN A 886 22.28 43.21 39.16
N GLU A 887 22.88 43.40 37.98
CA GLU A 887 22.64 44.58 37.15
C GLU A 887 21.14 44.71 36.83
N ASP A 888 20.55 45.86 37.17
CA ASP A 888 19.11 46.12 37.07
C ASP A 888 18.72 46.96 35.85
N PHE A 889 19.71 47.36 35.05
CA PHE A 889 19.57 48.17 33.84
C PHE A 889 18.89 49.54 34.03
N LYS A 890 18.75 50.02 35.28
CA LYS A 890 18.13 51.33 35.56
C LYS A 890 19.02 52.50 35.15
N LYS A 891 20.34 52.38 35.38
CA LYS A 891 21.35 53.38 34.97
C LYS A 891 21.70 53.19 33.49
N GLN A 892 21.52 54.23 32.70
CA GLN A 892 21.78 54.20 31.25
C GLN A 892 23.26 53.93 30.97
N CYS A 893 23.53 53.14 29.94
CA CYS A 893 24.87 52.76 29.52
C CYS A 893 24.93 52.42 28.04
N ILE A 894 26.15 52.20 27.55
CA ILE A 894 26.37 51.50 26.28
C ILE A 894 26.64 50.02 26.57
N ILE A 895 25.70 49.17 26.15
CA ILE A 895 25.85 47.72 26.18
C ILE A 895 26.68 47.29 24.98
N VAL A 896 27.79 46.62 25.26
CA VAL A 896 28.71 46.10 24.24
C VAL A 896 28.65 44.58 24.28
N ALA A 897 28.24 43.94 23.18
CA ALA A 897 28.13 42.49 23.07
C ALA A 897 28.80 41.92 21.82
N ASN A 898 29.30 40.69 21.86
CA ASN A 898 29.83 40.01 20.66
C ASN A 898 28.69 39.61 19.71
N HIS A 899 29.00 39.49 18.42
CA HIS A 899 27.99 39.26 17.38
C HIS A 899 28.38 38.16 16.41
N ALA A 900 27.85 36.95 16.64
CA ALA A 900 28.13 35.76 15.85
C ALA A 900 26.85 35.10 15.28
N SER A 901 25.67 35.48 15.76
CA SER A 901 24.38 34.88 15.37
C SER A 901 23.27 35.92 15.22
N PHE A 902 22.20 35.52 14.51
CA PHE A 902 20.94 36.26 14.54
C PHE A 902 20.32 36.29 15.95
N LEU A 903 20.47 35.19 16.70
CA LEU A 903 19.87 35.03 18.03
C LEU A 903 20.47 35.97 19.08
N ASP A 904 21.63 36.58 18.82
CA ASP A 904 22.27 37.54 19.73
C ASP A 904 21.37 38.75 19.99
N ILE A 905 20.68 39.23 18.95
CA ILE A 905 19.76 40.37 19.05
C ILE A 905 18.61 40.03 20.02
N LEU A 906 18.02 38.83 19.86
CA LEU A 906 16.94 38.35 20.72
C LEU A 906 17.43 38.09 22.15
N SER A 907 18.65 37.57 22.30
CA SER A 907 19.28 37.26 23.59
C SER A 907 19.46 38.51 24.45
N ILE A 908 19.88 39.63 23.84
CA ILE A 908 19.98 40.93 24.53
C ILE A 908 18.61 41.57 24.71
N GLY A 909 17.72 41.50 23.71
CA GLY A 909 16.45 42.20 23.72
C GLY A 909 15.46 41.68 24.76
N MET A 910 15.65 40.44 25.20
CA MET A 910 14.92 39.83 26.30
C MET A 910 15.37 40.33 27.68
N LEU A 911 16.59 40.89 27.83
CA LEU A 911 17.12 41.27 29.14
C LEU A 911 16.40 42.48 29.73
N HIS A 912 16.04 43.46 28.89
CA HIS A 912 15.40 44.69 29.35
C HIS A 912 14.63 45.38 28.22
N PRO A 913 13.47 46.03 28.47
CA PRO A 913 12.70 46.70 27.42
C PRO A 913 13.29 48.04 26.95
N LYS A 914 14.02 48.78 27.80
CA LYS A 914 14.54 50.11 27.45
C LYS A 914 15.89 50.06 26.73
N LEU A 915 15.89 49.46 25.55
CA LEU A 915 17.09 49.22 24.75
C LEU A 915 16.95 49.80 23.34
N ILE A 916 17.99 50.50 22.87
CA ILE A 916 18.08 51.07 21.52
C ILE A 916 19.23 50.43 20.77
N TYR A 917 18.93 49.76 19.65
CA TYR A 917 19.93 49.08 18.86
C TYR A 917 20.54 49.99 17.80
N LEU A 918 21.86 49.90 17.65
CA LEU A 918 22.56 50.38 16.46
C LEU A 918 22.48 49.29 15.37
N VAL A 919 21.73 49.56 14.31
CA VAL A 919 21.37 48.56 13.27
C VAL A 919 21.86 48.93 11.88
N LYS A 920 22.00 47.95 10.99
CA LYS A 920 22.27 48.19 9.56
C LYS A 920 21.00 48.59 8.81
N ASP A 921 21.15 49.23 7.64
CA ASP A 921 20.03 49.68 6.80
C ASP A 921 19.03 48.58 6.47
N TRP A 922 19.51 47.38 6.14
CA TRP A 922 18.63 46.27 5.78
C TRP A 922 17.73 45.83 6.95
N VAL A 923 18.16 46.02 8.21
CA VAL A 923 17.34 45.75 9.40
C VAL A 923 16.33 46.87 9.58
N TYR A 924 16.79 48.13 9.47
CA TYR A 924 15.96 49.32 9.63
C TYR A 924 14.84 49.42 8.58
N ASN A 925 15.11 48.97 7.36
CA ASN A 925 14.18 49.01 6.23
C ASN A 925 13.51 47.66 5.91
N ASN A 926 13.62 46.67 6.81
CA ASN A 926 13.00 45.36 6.58
C ASN A 926 11.45 45.46 6.53
N PRO A 927 10.76 44.82 5.58
CA PRO A 927 9.30 44.92 5.46
C PRO A 927 8.54 44.30 6.64
N VAL A 928 9.13 43.34 7.35
CA VAL A 928 8.49 42.61 8.45
C VAL A 928 8.57 43.38 9.77
N PHE A 929 9.75 43.89 10.15
CA PHE A 929 9.97 44.52 11.46
C PHE A 929 10.56 45.94 11.39
N GLY A 930 10.82 46.47 10.20
CA GLY A 930 11.48 47.77 10.03
C GLY A 930 10.65 48.95 10.55
N LYS A 931 9.32 48.93 10.36
CA LYS A 931 8.43 49.97 10.92
C LYS A 931 8.45 49.95 12.46
N ALA A 932 8.42 48.75 13.05
CA ALA A 932 8.55 48.59 14.49
C ALA A 932 9.93 49.09 14.99
N ALA A 933 11.02 48.79 14.29
CA ALA A 933 12.37 49.25 14.62
C ALA A 933 12.50 50.79 14.55
N LYS A 934 11.91 51.42 13.53
CA LYS A 934 11.84 52.89 13.37
C LYS A 934 11.10 53.53 14.54
N LEU A 935 9.91 53.00 14.88
CA LEU A 935 9.13 53.52 15.98
C LEU A 935 9.82 53.32 17.34
N ALA A 936 10.51 52.18 17.52
CA ALA A 936 11.30 51.89 18.72
C ALA A 936 12.50 52.83 18.88
N GLY A 937 12.82 53.65 17.87
CA GLY A 937 13.94 54.61 17.91
C GLY A 937 15.30 53.95 17.71
N PHE A 938 15.38 52.80 17.03
CA PHE A 938 16.66 52.20 16.65
C PHE A 938 17.39 53.10 15.65
N TYR A 939 18.73 53.08 15.68
CA TYR A 939 19.53 54.01 14.88
C TYR A 939 20.28 53.28 13.74
N PRO A 940 20.13 53.71 12.48
CA PRO A 940 20.87 53.14 11.35
C PRO A 940 22.33 53.66 11.33
N VAL A 941 23.31 52.77 11.49
CA VAL A 941 24.73 53.16 11.60
C VAL A 941 25.36 53.68 10.30
N SER A 942 24.68 53.51 9.16
CA SER A 942 25.09 54.01 7.84
C SER A 942 25.07 55.54 7.73
N SER A 943 24.23 56.21 8.52
CA SER A 943 24.11 57.68 8.57
C SER A 943 25.29 58.36 9.29
N GLY A 944 26.33 57.62 9.66
CA GLY A 944 27.45 58.09 10.47
C GLY A 944 27.11 58.08 11.96
N ILE A 945 28.10 57.71 12.80
CA ILE A 945 27.92 57.67 14.25
C ILE A 945 27.93 59.10 14.83
N GLU A 946 28.75 59.99 14.26
CA GLU A 946 28.87 61.40 14.64
C GLU A 946 27.55 62.16 14.39
N GLY A 947 26.90 61.93 13.25
CA GLY A 947 25.59 62.53 12.93
C GLY A 947 24.43 62.04 13.82
N GLY A 948 24.61 60.92 14.53
CA GLY A 948 23.60 60.31 15.40
C GLY A 948 23.66 60.72 16.87
N VAL A 949 24.71 61.44 17.29
CA VAL A 949 24.97 61.73 18.71
C VAL A 949 23.80 62.45 19.36
N MET A 950 23.24 63.48 18.71
CA MET A 950 22.11 64.25 19.26
C MET A 950 20.85 63.40 19.43
N HIS A 951 20.51 62.57 18.44
CA HIS A 951 19.37 61.66 18.52
C HIS A 951 19.54 60.63 19.65
N LEU A 952 20.73 60.03 19.75
CA LEU A 952 21.03 59.03 20.77
C LEU A 952 21.10 59.65 22.16
N LYS A 953 21.59 60.90 22.30
CA LYS A 953 21.56 61.67 23.55
C LYS A 953 20.14 61.89 24.04
N GLU A 954 19.20 62.21 23.16
CA GLU A 954 17.78 62.35 23.49
C GLU A 954 17.21 61.02 24.00
N LYS A 955 17.54 59.89 23.36
CA LYS A 955 17.09 58.56 23.79
C LYS A 955 17.65 58.17 25.16
N VAL A 956 18.92 58.50 25.42
CA VAL A 956 19.56 58.29 26.71
C VAL A 956 18.87 59.13 27.80
N ALA A 957 18.55 60.39 27.51
CA ALA A 957 17.79 61.25 28.43
C ALA A 957 16.36 60.72 28.71
N GLN A 958 15.74 60.03 27.74
CA GLN A 958 14.46 59.31 27.91
C GLN A 958 14.62 58.00 28.73
N GLY A 959 15.83 57.69 29.19
CA GLY A 959 16.13 56.56 30.07
C GLY A 959 16.45 55.25 29.34
N TYR A 960 16.81 55.30 28.06
CA TYR A 960 17.19 54.11 27.28
C TYR A 960 18.71 53.88 27.28
N SER A 961 19.12 52.61 27.31
CA SER A 961 20.51 52.21 27.07
C SER A 961 20.74 51.91 25.59
N LEU A 962 21.96 52.15 25.12
CA LEU A 962 22.34 51.92 23.73
C LEU A 962 23.00 50.55 23.60
N ILE A 963 22.70 49.79 22.54
CA ILE A 963 23.33 48.49 22.26
C ILE A 963 24.18 48.60 21.00
N ALA A 964 25.44 48.19 21.13
CA ALA A 964 26.36 48.08 20.03
C ALA A 964 27.00 46.68 19.96
N PHE A 965 27.07 46.17 18.74
CA PHE A 965 27.85 45.00 18.38
C PHE A 965 29.14 45.48 17.70
N PRO A 966 30.25 45.67 18.43
CA PRO A 966 31.43 46.37 17.93
C PRO A 966 32.16 45.62 16.83
N GLU A 967 31.85 44.34 16.58
CA GLU A 967 32.37 43.57 15.43
C GLU A 967 31.80 44.03 14.07
N GLY A 968 30.72 44.83 14.07
CA GLY A 968 30.11 45.44 12.87
C GLY A 968 29.35 44.47 11.95
N SER A 969 29.67 43.17 11.97
CA SER A 969 28.89 42.14 11.28
C SER A 969 29.06 40.78 11.95
N ARG A 970 28.03 39.93 11.79
CA ARG A 970 28.10 38.53 12.23
C ARG A 970 29.26 37.79 11.57
N THR A 971 29.97 37.00 12.35
CA THR A 971 31.08 36.16 11.86
C THR A 971 30.57 34.87 11.20
N ASN A 972 31.33 34.32 10.26
CA ASN A 972 30.97 33.04 9.60
C ASN A 972 31.42 31.82 10.46
N THR A 973 32.34 32.05 11.39
CA THR A 973 32.96 31.07 12.31
C THR A 973 32.75 31.52 13.75
N ALA A 974 32.92 30.64 14.74
CA ALA A 974 32.84 31.00 16.17
C ALA A 974 34.01 31.89 16.66
N LYS A 975 34.78 32.51 15.76
CA LYS A 975 35.87 33.43 16.07
C LYS A 975 35.30 34.83 16.27
N MET A 976 35.61 35.45 17.41
CA MET A 976 35.37 36.87 17.67
C MET A 976 36.33 37.73 16.83
N SER A 977 35.78 38.74 16.16
CA SER A 977 36.49 39.69 15.29
C SER A 977 37.13 40.84 16.06
N ARG A 978 37.75 41.78 15.34
CA ARG A 978 38.20 43.05 15.91
C ARG A 978 37.01 43.94 16.26
N PHE A 979 37.13 44.71 17.33
CA PHE A 979 36.12 45.70 17.71
C PHE A 979 36.37 47.03 16.99
N HIS A 980 35.31 47.63 16.46
CA HIS A 980 35.28 48.96 15.88
C HIS A 980 35.10 50.02 16.97
N LYS A 981 35.67 51.21 16.75
CA LYS A 981 35.75 52.31 17.73
C LYS A 981 34.42 53.02 18.05
N GLY A 982 33.39 52.82 17.21
CA GLY A 982 32.16 53.62 17.25
C GLY A 982 31.36 53.58 18.55
N ALA A 983 31.21 52.41 19.17
CA ALA A 983 30.51 52.27 20.44
C ALA A 983 31.24 53.00 21.60
N PHE A 984 32.57 52.97 21.56
CA PHE A 984 33.42 53.60 22.58
C PHE A 984 33.49 55.11 22.40
N TYR A 985 33.45 55.60 21.15
CA TYR A 985 33.29 57.01 20.84
C TYR A 985 31.97 57.55 21.42
N LEU A 986 30.84 56.87 21.18
CA LEU A 986 29.55 57.26 21.76
C LEU A 986 29.56 57.24 23.30
N ALA A 987 30.27 56.30 23.92
CA ALA A 987 30.38 56.23 25.37
C ALA A 987 31.12 57.45 25.95
N GLN A 988 32.18 57.91 25.27
CA GLN A 988 32.94 59.10 25.64
C GLN A 988 32.12 60.38 25.43
N GLU A 989 31.53 60.57 24.25
CA GLU A 989 30.72 61.76 23.91
C GLU A 989 29.49 61.95 24.79
N LEU A 990 28.85 60.84 25.19
CA LEU A 990 27.64 60.86 26.02
C LEU A 990 27.94 60.70 27.52
N ASN A 991 29.22 60.58 27.90
CA ASN A 991 29.68 60.29 29.26
C ASN A 991 28.95 59.09 29.91
N LEU A 992 28.86 57.99 29.18
CA LEU A 992 28.14 56.77 29.57
C LEU A 992 29.11 55.67 30.02
N ASP A 993 28.67 54.92 31.03
CA ASP A 993 29.33 53.66 31.40
C ASP A 993 29.20 52.64 30.25
N ILE A 994 30.13 51.69 30.21
CA ILE A 994 30.10 50.56 29.28
C ILE A 994 29.71 49.31 30.06
N LEU A 995 28.67 48.59 29.60
CA LEU A 995 28.26 47.30 30.14
C LEU A 995 28.64 46.18 29.16
N PRO A 996 29.71 45.42 29.42
CA PRO A 996 30.07 44.31 28.56
C PRO A 996 29.13 43.11 28.78
N VAL A 997 28.58 42.54 27.71
CA VAL A 997 27.71 41.35 27.78
C VAL A 997 28.22 40.29 26.82
N ILE A 998 28.64 39.14 27.36
CA ILE A 998 29.17 38.04 26.57
C ILE A 998 28.06 37.07 26.20
N ILE A 999 28.01 36.71 24.92
CA ILE A 999 27.09 35.72 24.36
C ILE A 999 27.90 34.53 23.85
N HIS A 1000 27.70 33.36 24.44
CA HIS A 1000 28.35 32.11 24.03
C HIS A 1000 27.32 31.05 23.61
N GLY A 1001 27.69 30.21 22.62
CA GLY A 1001 26.86 29.13 22.09
C GLY A 1001 25.95 29.50 20.89
N ASN A 1002 25.50 30.76 20.78
CA ASN A 1002 24.61 31.20 19.69
C ASN A 1002 25.16 30.95 18.28
N ALA A 1003 26.47 31.07 18.09
CA ALA A 1003 27.15 30.81 16.82
C ALA A 1003 27.00 29.36 16.33
N HIS A 1004 26.84 28.41 17.26
CA HIS A 1004 26.60 27.00 16.98
C HIS A 1004 25.11 26.69 16.86
N VAL A 1005 24.27 27.33 17.68
CA VAL A 1005 22.81 27.15 17.68
C VAL A 1005 22.18 27.72 16.40
N SER A 1006 22.51 28.95 16.00
CA SER A 1006 22.04 29.54 14.74
C SER A 1006 23.22 30.18 14.01
N PRO A 1007 23.99 29.37 13.27
CA PRO A 1007 25.14 29.84 12.52
C PRO A 1007 24.71 30.82 11.42
N LYS A 1008 25.52 31.85 11.18
CA LYS A 1008 25.26 32.80 10.10
C LYS A 1008 25.09 32.09 8.75
N GLY A 1009 24.05 32.49 8.01
CA GLY A 1009 23.72 31.96 6.69
C GLY A 1009 22.88 30.69 6.71
N ASP A 1010 22.67 30.08 7.88
CA ASP A 1010 21.77 28.93 8.03
C ASP A 1010 20.40 29.37 8.58
N PHE A 1011 19.33 28.73 8.11
CA PHE A 1011 17.99 28.91 8.66
C PHE A 1011 17.63 27.84 9.69
N ILE A 1012 18.52 26.87 9.93
CA ILE A 1012 18.32 25.83 10.92
C ILE A 1012 18.81 26.29 12.30
N ILE A 1013 17.95 26.11 13.30
CA ILE A 1013 18.24 26.26 14.72
C ILE A 1013 18.65 24.88 15.26
N HIS A 1014 19.94 24.73 15.52
CA HIS A 1014 20.55 23.51 16.06
C HIS A 1014 20.33 23.42 17.56
N ASP A 1015 20.27 22.19 18.07
CA ASP A 1015 20.22 21.95 19.50
C ASP A 1015 21.52 22.45 20.16
N GLY A 1016 21.42 23.12 21.31
CA GLY A 1016 22.59 23.61 22.02
C GLY A 1016 22.20 24.45 23.23
N THR A 1017 23.17 25.21 23.73
CA THR A 1017 22.99 26.10 24.87
C THR A 1017 23.36 27.52 24.47
N ILE A 1018 22.61 28.48 25.01
CA ILE A 1018 22.81 29.92 24.86
C ILE A 1018 23.18 30.45 26.24
N HIS A 1019 24.37 31.03 26.35
CA HIS A 1019 24.87 31.61 27.60
C HIS A 1019 25.02 33.11 27.41
N VAL A 1020 24.36 33.89 28.25
CA VAL A 1020 24.46 35.35 28.29
C VAL A 1020 25.04 35.72 29.65
N LYS A 1021 26.28 36.21 29.69
CA LYS A 1021 26.94 36.66 30.92
C LYS A 1021 27.07 38.18 30.91
N ILE A 1022 26.45 38.83 31.89
CA ILE A 1022 26.58 40.26 32.13
C ILE A 1022 27.83 40.46 32.98
N LEU A 1023 28.79 41.24 32.49
CA LEU A 1023 30.04 41.54 33.20
C LEU A 1023 29.91 42.81 34.04
N PRO A 1024 30.83 43.05 34.98
CA PRO A 1024 30.86 44.28 35.76
C PRO A 1024 30.87 45.53 34.87
N ARG A 1025 30.09 46.51 35.28
CA ARG A 1025 29.96 47.80 34.60
C ARG A 1025 31.29 48.57 34.65
N ILE A 1026 31.76 49.01 33.49
CA ILE A 1026 32.98 49.82 33.36
C ILE A 1026 32.57 51.29 33.40
N ILE A 1027 32.89 51.95 34.52
CA ILE A 1027 32.54 53.36 34.77
C ILE A 1027 33.23 54.26 33.74
N ALA A 1028 32.56 55.34 33.30
CA ALA A 1028 33.08 56.28 32.32
C ALA A 1028 34.48 56.85 32.67
N VAL A 1029 34.73 57.15 33.94
CA VAL A 1029 35.97 57.76 34.48
C VAL A 1029 37.08 56.74 34.79
N ASN A 1030 36.89 55.45 34.48
CA ASN A 1030 37.87 54.43 34.82
C ASN A 1030 39.04 54.38 33.81
N ASP A 1031 40.20 54.88 34.22
CA ASP A 1031 41.42 54.97 33.40
C ASP A 1031 42.17 53.65 33.20
N ILE A 1032 41.81 52.57 33.92
CA ILE A 1032 42.42 51.23 33.76
C ILE A 1032 42.35 50.79 32.29
N TYR A 1033 41.22 51.09 31.64
CA TYR A 1033 40.96 50.76 30.25
C TYR A 1033 41.45 51.83 29.26
N GLY A 1034 42.17 52.86 29.71
CA GLY A 1034 42.67 53.98 28.90
C GLY A 1034 41.74 55.20 28.94
N THR A 1035 42.30 56.37 28.65
CA THR A 1035 41.61 57.67 28.74
C THR A 1035 40.84 58.01 27.46
N GLU A 1036 41.42 57.71 26.29
CA GLU A 1036 40.80 57.96 24.98
C GLU A 1036 40.04 56.75 24.43
N TYR A 1037 38.95 56.98 23.70
CA TYR A 1037 38.08 55.93 23.14
C TYR A 1037 38.83 54.90 22.28
N VAL A 1038 39.93 55.28 21.60
CA VAL A 1038 40.77 54.36 20.82
C VAL A 1038 41.52 53.38 21.73
N GLN A 1039 42.08 53.86 22.85
CA GLN A 1039 42.77 53.02 23.83
C GLN A 1039 41.76 52.11 24.55
N ARG A 1040 40.60 52.66 24.93
CA ARG A 1040 39.47 51.93 25.51
C ARG A 1040 38.99 50.80 24.62
N THR A 1041 38.84 51.04 23.31
CA THR A 1041 38.47 50.01 22.34
C THR A 1041 39.43 48.80 22.39
N LYS A 1042 40.75 49.04 22.40
CA LYS A 1042 41.76 47.97 22.41
C LYS A 1042 41.79 47.19 23.73
N LYS A 1043 41.83 47.90 24.86
CA LYS A 1043 41.91 47.27 26.20
C LYS A 1043 40.62 46.53 26.54
N ILE A 1044 39.45 47.13 26.31
CA ILE A 1044 38.16 46.47 26.55
C ILE A 1044 37.97 45.29 25.59
N SER A 1045 38.38 45.38 24.32
CA SER A 1045 38.34 44.21 23.42
C SER A 1045 39.22 43.05 23.92
N SER A 1046 40.34 43.33 24.56
CA SER A 1046 41.23 42.31 25.13
C SER A 1046 40.60 41.67 26.36
N TYR A 1047 40.09 42.48 27.28
CA TYR A 1047 39.32 42.03 28.44
C TYR A 1047 38.11 41.17 28.03
N PHE A 1048 37.36 41.60 27.00
CA PHE A 1048 36.20 40.87 26.48
C PHE A 1048 36.58 39.48 25.95
N LYS A 1049 37.72 39.36 25.24
CA LYS A 1049 38.20 38.08 24.70
C LYS A 1049 38.72 37.15 25.79
N GLU A 1050 39.33 37.69 26.83
CA GLU A 1050 39.76 36.94 28.01
C GLU A 1050 38.55 36.36 28.74
N GLN A 1051 37.57 37.20 29.07
CA GLN A 1051 36.32 36.78 29.71
C GLN A 1051 35.52 35.79 28.85
N TYR A 1052 35.53 35.95 27.52
CA TYR A 1052 34.93 34.96 26.61
C TYR A 1052 35.60 33.60 26.77
N SER A 1053 36.93 33.54 26.88
CA SER A 1053 37.64 32.28 27.12
C SER A 1053 37.29 31.62 28.43
N LEU A 1054 37.15 32.39 29.51
CA LEU A 1054 36.78 31.85 30.81
C LEU A 1054 35.40 31.18 30.75
N ILE A 1055 34.44 31.78 30.03
CA ILE A 1055 33.13 31.16 29.81
C ILE A 1055 33.25 29.87 29.00
N GLN A 1056 34.14 29.81 27.99
CA GLN A 1056 34.37 28.58 27.25
C GLN A 1056 34.88 27.47 28.18
N GLU A 1057 35.81 27.78 29.07
CA GLU A 1057 36.35 26.82 30.05
C GLU A 1057 35.29 26.39 31.08
N GLU A 1058 34.40 27.30 31.51
CA GLU A 1058 33.32 27.03 32.46
C GLU A 1058 32.19 26.16 31.86
N VAL A 1059 31.84 26.40 30.60
CA VAL A 1059 30.60 25.87 29.99
C VAL A 1059 30.85 24.69 29.05
N GLU A 1060 31.95 24.70 28.30
CA GLU A 1060 32.25 23.66 27.32
C GLU A 1060 32.74 22.40 28.05
N ASN A 1061 31.79 21.59 28.51
CA ASN A 1061 32.06 20.28 29.08
C ASN A 1061 32.41 19.23 27.99
N VAL A 1062 32.69 18.00 28.43
CA VAL A 1062 33.08 16.87 27.58
C VAL A 1062 32.07 16.60 26.45
N ASP A 1063 30.77 16.73 26.71
CA ASP A 1063 29.69 16.42 25.77
C ASP A 1063 29.20 17.65 24.97
N TYR A 1064 29.74 18.85 25.21
CA TYR A 1064 29.26 20.12 24.64
C TYR A 1064 29.20 20.09 23.09
N TYR A 1065 30.27 19.63 22.44
CA TYR A 1065 30.36 19.55 20.98
C TYR A 1065 29.89 18.22 20.36
N LYS A 1066 29.39 17.27 21.17
CA LYS A 1066 28.97 15.94 20.71
C LYS A 1066 28.01 16.00 19.52
N LYS A 1067 26.94 16.82 19.62
CA LYS A 1067 25.92 16.91 18.56
C LYS A 1067 26.49 17.51 17.27
N ALA A 1068 27.31 18.55 17.38
CA ALA A 1068 27.95 19.20 16.25
C ALA A 1068 28.92 18.24 15.54
N LEU A 1069 29.73 17.49 16.29
CA LEU A 1069 30.60 16.45 15.73
C LEU A 1069 29.80 15.39 14.98
N LEU A 1070 28.80 14.79 15.63
CA LEU A 1070 28.01 13.71 15.04
C LEU A 1070 27.23 14.15 13.80
N ASN A 1071 26.86 15.42 13.69
CA ASN A 1071 26.19 15.93 12.49
C ASN A 1071 27.09 15.95 11.25
N ASN A 1072 28.42 15.94 11.38
CA ASN A 1072 29.35 15.89 10.24
C ASN A 1072 29.33 14.53 9.52
N TYR A 1073 29.02 13.49 10.28
CA TYR A 1073 28.96 12.11 9.82
C TYR A 1073 27.52 11.62 9.61
N ARG A 1074 26.53 12.50 9.81
CA ARG A 1074 25.12 12.16 9.60
C ARG A 1074 24.91 11.80 8.13
N TYR A 1075 24.14 10.74 7.89
CA TYR A 1075 23.88 10.20 6.55
C TYR A 1075 25.14 9.69 5.82
N LYS A 1076 26.22 9.41 6.57
CA LYS A 1076 27.39 8.70 6.09
C LYS A 1076 27.44 7.29 6.67
N SER A 1077 28.06 6.35 5.95
CA SER A 1077 28.16 4.94 6.35
C SER A 1077 28.79 4.73 7.74
N CYS A 1078 29.79 5.53 8.10
CA CYS A 1078 30.53 5.43 9.37
C CYS A 1078 29.82 6.08 10.59
N PHE A 1079 28.61 6.63 10.44
CA PHE A 1079 27.94 7.37 11.52
C PHE A 1079 27.87 6.62 12.86
N THR A 1080 27.54 5.33 12.82
CA THR A 1080 27.38 4.50 14.02
C THR A 1080 28.73 4.25 14.70
N GLU A 1081 29.79 4.07 13.92
CA GLU A 1081 31.16 3.89 14.39
C GLU A 1081 31.66 5.14 15.09
N ILE A 1082 31.51 6.32 14.48
CA ILE A 1082 31.89 7.61 15.10
C ILE A 1082 31.12 7.87 16.38
N LYS A 1083 29.84 7.49 16.43
CA LYS A 1083 29.03 7.62 17.66
C LYS A 1083 29.58 6.75 18.79
N LYS A 1084 30.01 5.52 18.48
CA LYS A 1084 30.62 4.60 19.45
C LYS A 1084 31.98 5.12 19.90
N ASP A 1085 32.84 5.49 18.94
CA ASP A 1085 34.17 6.06 19.16
C ASP A 1085 34.13 7.27 20.10
N PHE A 1086 33.33 8.30 19.77
CA PHE A 1086 33.21 9.47 20.64
C PHE A 1086 32.71 9.09 22.05
N THR A 1087 31.81 8.12 22.19
CA THR A 1087 31.29 7.72 23.50
C THR A 1087 32.39 7.09 24.37
N ILE A 1088 33.30 6.33 23.76
CA ILE A 1088 34.44 5.69 24.43
C ILE A 1088 35.52 6.74 24.74
N HIS A 1089 35.87 7.59 23.76
CA HIS A 1089 37.04 8.47 23.83
C HIS A 1089 36.76 9.93 24.22
N LYS A 1090 35.53 10.29 24.61
CA LYS A 1090 35.16 11.69 24.89
C LYS A 1090 36.06 12.40 25.92
N ASN A 1091 36.46 11.73 26.99
CA ASN A 1091 37.33 12.32 28.02
C ASN A 1091 38.73 12.56 27.46
N LYS A 1092 39.23 11.63 26.66
CA LYS A 1092 40.50 11.73 25.93
C LYS A 1092 40.50 12.91 24.97
N TYR A 1093 39.43 13.06 24.19
CA TYR A 1093 39.26 14.18 23.25
C TYR A 1093 39.26 15.52 23.98
N TYR A 1094 38.54 15.58 25.10
CA TYR A 1094 38.45 16.78 25.92
C TYR A 1094 39.83 17.19 26.46
N LYS A 1095 40.55 16.25 27.08
CA LYS A 1095 41.87 16.44 27.69
C LYS A 1095 42.97 16.74 26.67
N ALA A 1096 42.96 16.08 25.51
CA ALA A 1096 43.89 16.39 24.42
C ALA A 1096 43.71 17.84 23.95
N ALA A 1097 42.46 18.28 23.80
CA ALA A 1097 42.17 19.63 23.33
C ALA A 1097 42.53 20.73 24.37
N THR A 1098 42.59 20.44 25.68
CA THR A 1098 43.02 21.45 26.67
C THR A 1098 44.50 21.80 26.54
N HIS A 1099 45.33 20.85 26.12
CA HIS A 1099 46.78 21.04 25.94
C HIS A 1099 47.17 21.80 24.67
N ILE A 1100 46.20 22.02 23.76
CA ILE A 1100 46.44 22.73 22.51
C ILE A 1100 46.14 24.22 22.71
N HIS A 1101 47.16 25.06 22.50
CA HIS A 1101 47.01 26.52 22.59
C HIS A 1101 46.08 27.06 21.48
N LYS A 1102 45.37 28.16 21.76
CA LYS A 1102 44.29 28.70 20.90
C LYS A 1102 44.74 29.01 19.47
N LYS A 1103 45.99 29.42 19.26
CA LYS A 1103 46.56 29.80 17.96
C LYS A 1103 47.56 28.78 17.42
N SER A 1104 47.54 27.55 17.92
CA SER A 1104 48.45 26.49 17.44
C SER A 1104 48.22 26.15 15.97
N ARG A 1105 49.29 25.73 15.31
CA ARG A 1105 49.29 25.08 13.99
C ARG A 1105 49.45 23.59 14.24
N VAL A 1106 48.37 22.86 14.09
CA VAL A 1106 48.25 21.47 14.48
C VAL A 1106 48.32 20.60 13.23
N LEU A 1107 49.27 19.67 13.22
CA LEU A 1107 49.33 18.56 12.27
C LEU A 1107 48.78 17.31 12.95
N TYR A 1108 47.81 16.67 12.33
CA TYR A 1108 47.22 15.41 12.79
C TYR A 1108 47.64 14.29 11.86
N TYR A 1109 48.06 13.16 12.41
CA TYR A 1109 48.33 11.94 11.67
C TYR A 1109 47.52 10.81 12.30
N GLY A 1110 46.71 10.11 11.50
CA GLY A 1110 45.94 8.99 12.01
C GLY A 1110 45.30 8.09 10.96
N ASP A 1111 44.75 6.98 11.42
CA ASP A 1111 44.06 5.96 10.62
C ASP A 1111 42.52 6.03 10.75
N THR A 1112 42.00 7.03 11.48
CA THR A 1112 40.57 7.26 11.68
C THR A 1112 39.97 8.27 10.67
N TYR A 1113 38.65 8.50 10.73
CA TYR A 1113 37.93 9.43 9.85
C TYR A 1113 38.09 10.93 10.21
N GLY A 1114 39.13 11.29 10.96
CA GLY A 1114 39.44 12.68 11.33
C GLY A 1114 38.53 13.31 12.39
N GLN A 1115 37.75 12.50 13.10
CA GLN A 1115 36.72 12.98 14.03
C GLN A 1115 37.28 13.82 15.19
N PHE A 1116 38.49 13.52 15.68
CA PHE A 1116 39.15 14.35 16.70
C PHE A 1116 39.52 15.73 16.16
N LEU A 1117 40.07 15.81 14.94
CA LEU A 1117 40.44 17.08 14.33
C LEU A 1117 39.20 17.96 14.06
N ILE A 1118 38.08 17.35 13.66
CA ILE A 1118 36.79 18.03 13.55
C ILE A 1118 36.31 18.52 14.91
N TYR A 1119 36.36 17.69 15.96
CA TYR A 1119 36.04 18.10 17.33
C TYR A 1119 36.89 19.29 17.79
N LEU A 1120 38.20 19.23 17.55
CA LEU A 1120 39.14 20.28 17.89
C LEU A 1120 38.83 21.59 17.17
N SER A 1121 38.34 21.54 15.94
CA SER A 1121 37.96 22.75 15.18
C SER A 1121 36.84 23.56 15.83
N PHE A 1122 35.98 22.92 16.63
CA PHE A 1122 34.95 23.61 17.41
C PHE A 1122 35.51 24.23 18.68
N LYS A 1123 36.32 23.47 19.45
CA LYS A 1123 36.89 23.90 20.73
C LYS A 1123 38.04 24.90 20.59
N LYS A 1124 38.81 24.82 19.50
CA LYS A 1124 39.94 25.71 19.18
C LYS A 1124 39.74 26.36 17.80
N PRO A 1125 38.73 27.23 17.64
CA PRO A 1125 38.40 27.80 16.33
C PRO A 1125 39.55 28.65 15.76
N TYR A 1126 40.44 29.19 16.58
CA TYR A 1126 41.59 29.99 16.12
C TYR A 1126 42.81 29.16 15.67
N ALA A 1127 42.82 27.84 15.89
CA ALA A 1127 43.90 26.97 15.46
C ALA A 1127 43.88 26.78 13.93
N LYS A 1128 45.05 26.55 13.34
CA LYS A 1128 45.18 26.06 11.95
C LYS A 1128 45.33 24.55 12.01
N LEU A 1129 44.44 23.82 11.35
CA LEU A 1129 44.31 22.37 11.47
C LEU A 1129 44.57 21.72 10.10
N LYS A 1130 45.51 20.78 10.04
CA LYS A 1130 45.77 19.94 8.87
C LYS A 1130 45.86 18.48 9.32
N GLY A 1131 45.20 17.58 8.61
CA GLY A 1131 45.15 16.15 8.90
C GLY A 1131 45.74 15.31 7.77
N ILE A 1132 46.56 14.33 8.13
CA ILE A 1132 47.09 13.30 7.26
C ILE A 1132 46.41 11.99 7.64
N LEU A 1133 45.68 11.39 6.71
CA LEU A 1133 45.00 10.11 6.92
C LEU A 1133 45.64 9.03 6.05
N GLN A 1134 45.79 7.82 6.59
CA GLN A 1134 46.49 6.73 5.90
C GLN A 1134 45.74 6.22 4.65
N GLY A 1135 44.41 6.18 4.69
CA GLY A 1135 43.61 5.63 3.60
C GLY A 1135 42.88 6.69 2.77
N LYS A 1136 42.73 6.40 1.47
CA LYS A 1136 42.11 7.31 0.49
C LYS A 1136 40.62 7.54 0.79
N GLU A 1137 39.91 6.52 1.26
CA GLU A 1137 38.49 6.63 1.62
C GLU A 1137 38.28 7.56 2.82
N GLU A 1138 39.17 7.47 3.81
CA GLU A 1138 39.18 8.28 5.02
C GLU A 1138 39.42 9.75 4.68
N VAL A 1139 40.41 10.05 3.82
CA VAL A 1139 40.68 11.40 3.30
C VAL A 1139 39.45 11.98 2.61
N LEU A 1140 38.85 11.22 1.68
CA LEU A 1140 37.67 11.67 0.93
C LEU A 1140 36.48 11.96 1.87
N LEU A 1141 36.25 11.08 2.84
CA LEU A 1141 35.15 11.20 3.79
C LEU A 1141 35.32 12.39 4.73
N ALA A 1142 36.51 12.54 5.33
CA ALA A 1142 36.85 13.62 6.25
C ALA A 1142 36.81 15.00 5.56
N SER A 1143 37.35 15.07 4.33
CA SER A 1143 37.28 16.27 3.47
C SER A 1143 35.85 16.68 3.13
N ASN A 1144 34.93 15.71 3.08
CA ASN A 1144 33.53 15.92 2.76
C ASN A 1144 32.65 16.16 4.01
N CYS A 1145 33.23 16.46 5.17
CA CYS A 1145 32.47 16.93 6.33
C CYS A 1145 32.17 18.42 6.19
N TYR A 1146 30.95 18.86 6.54
CA TYR A 1146 30.57 20.27 6.41
C TYR A 1146 31.47 21.20 7.25
N SER A 1147 31.99 20.72 8.37
CA SER A 1147 32.89 21.49 9.23
C SER A 1147 34.29 21.60 8.64
N SER A 1148 34.73 20.65 7.83
CA SER A 1148 36.01 20.75 7.11
C SER A 1148 35.97 21.94 6.14
N ILE A 1149 34.84 22.12 5.44
CA ILE A 1149 34.60 23.27 4.56
C ILE A 1149 34.44 24.56 5.36
N ARG A 1150 33.58 24.56 6.40
CA ARG A 1150 33.25 25.77 7.18
C ARG A 1150 34.42 26.28 8.01
N ASN A 1151 35.17 25.38 8.64
CA ASN A 1151 36.28 25.70 9.53
C ASN A 1151 37.64 25.67 8.82
N LYS A 1152 37.67 25.36 7.52
CA LYS A 1152 38.87 25.29 6.66
C LYS A 1152 39.91 24.29 7.20
N ILE A 1153 39.45 23.06 7.44
CA ILE A 1153 40.31 21.93 7.80
C ILE A 1153 40.71 21.23 6.51
N ASP A 1154 42.01 21.04 6.33
CA ASP A 1154 42.58 20.36 5.17
C ASP A 1154 42.94 18.92 5.55
N PHE A 1155 42.42 17.94 4.80
CA PHE A 1155 42.75 16.53 4.96
C PHE A 1155 43.43 16.05 3.68
N VAL A 1156 44.64 15.50 3.82
CA VAL A 1156 45.50 15.12 2.71
C VAL A 1156 46.08 13.73 2.91
N SER A 1157 46.55 13.12 1.83
CA SER A 1157 47.41 11.94 1.90
C SER A 1157 48.83 12.37 2.28
N ILE A 1158 49.65 11.45 2.78
CA ILE A 1158 51.02 11.79 3.21
C ILE A 1158 51.90 12.32 2.06
N GLU A 1159 51.63 11.84 0.85
CA GLU A 1159 52.29 12.24 -0.41
C GLU A 1159 52.06 13.72 -0.76
N ASP A 1160 50.95 14.30 -0.29
CA ASP A 1160 50.52 15.66 -0.61
C ASP A 1160 50.90 16.68 0.49
N LEU A 1161 51.79 16.31 1.40
CA LEU A 1161 52.21 17.17 2.50
C LEU A 1161 53.06 18.35 1.99
N THR A 1162 52.53 19.55 2.16
CA THR A 1162 53.20 20.83 1.83
C THR A 1162 54.23 21.25 2.88
N SER A 1163 55.19 22.10 2.53
CA SER A 1163 56.25 22.67 3.42
C SER A 1163 55.76 23.63 4.53
N GLU A 1164 54.52 23.49 4.98
CA GLU A 1164 53.97 24.30 6.07
C GLU A 1164 54.56 23.90 7.42
N LYS A 1165 54.88 24.91 8.25
CA LYS A 1165 55.39 24.72 9.61
C LYS A 1165 54.25 24.47 10.60
N PHE A 1166 54.43 23.49 11.50
CA PHE A 1166 53.47 23.13 12.56
C PHE A 1166 54.16 23.18 13.92
N ASN A 1167 53.40 23.44 14.99
CA ASN A 1167 53.94 23.49 16.36
C ASN A 1167 53.35 22.44 17.31
N VAL A 1168 52.29 21.74 16.89
CA VAL A 1168 51.71 20.60 17.60
C VAL A 1168 51.55 19.44 16.63
N LEU A 1169 52.02 18.25 17.01
CA LEU A 1169 51.80 17.00 16.28
C LEU A 1169 50.85 16.10 17.08
N LEU A 1170 49.78 15.64 16.44
CA LEU A 1170 48.83 14.68 17.01
C LEU A 1170 49.00 13.33 16.32
N LEU A 1171 49.20 12.27 17.10
CA LEU A 1171 49.34 10.90 16.63
C LEU A 1171 48.17 10.06 17.14
N ASP A 1172 47.27 9.67 16.24
CA ASP A 1172 46.07 8.87 16.53
C ASP A 1172 45.99 7.70 15.55
N THR A 1173 46.80 6.68 15.83
CA THR A 1173 46.96 5.49 14.98
C THR A 1173 46.97 4.22 15.83
N THR A 1174 46.32 3.19 15.32
CA THR A 1174 46.36 1.82 15.85
C THR A 1174 47.53 1.03 15.28
N THR A 1175 48.10 1.47 14.16
CA THR A 1175 49.27 0.85 13.53
C THR A 1175 50.58 1.51 13.98
N PRO A 1176 51.67 0.73 14.17
CA PRO A 1176 52.99 1.27 14.45
C PRO A 1176 53.46 2.19 13.33
N ILE A 1177 53.88 3.40 13.68
CA ILE A 1177 54.44 4.37 12.72
C ILE A 1177 55.87 3.95 12.39
N GLN A 1178 56.23 3.91 11.11
CA GLN A 1178 57.61 3.68 10.69
C GLN A 1178 58.54 4.78 11.22
N PRO A 1179 59.69 4.45 11.82
CA PRO A 1179 60.59 5.45 12.43
C PRO A 1179 60.99 6.58 11.48
N GLN A 1180 61.28 6.27 10.21
CA GLN A 1180 61.64 7.26 9.18
C GLN A 1180 60.51 8.28 8.91
N LEU A 1181 59.26 7.82 8.93
CA LEU A 1181 58.10 8.68 8.74
C LEU A 1181 57.92 9.63 9.93
N LEU A 1182 58.15 9.11 11.13
CA LEU A 1182 58.07 9.86 12.38
C LEU A 1182 59.13 10.98 12.43
N GLU A 1183 60.36 10.69 11.98
CA GLU A 1183 61.44 11.70 11.84
C GLU A 1183 61.08 12.77 10.80
N THR A 1184 60.37 12.41 9.74
CA THR A 1184 59.91 13.37 8.72
C THR A 1184 58.82 14.32 9.26
N LEU A 1185 57.96 13.84 10.18
CA LEU A 1185 56.87 14.61 10.77
C LEU A 1185 57.33 15.51 11.94
N ILE A 1186 58.37 15.11 12.68
CA ILE A 1186 58.90 15.85 13.83
C ILE A 1186 59.93 16.88 13.32
N THR A 1187 59.44 18.05 12.92
CA THR A 1187 60.28 19.19 12.52
C THR A 1187 60.73 20.03 13.71
N GLU A 1188 61.73 20.89 13.51
CA GLU A 1188 62.22 21.82 14.55
C GLU A 1188 61.15 22.79 15.09
N ASP A 1189 60.04 22.98 14.39
CA ASP A 1189 58.97 23.87 14.85
C ASP A 1189 58.00 23.18 15.83
N ILE A 1190 58.01 21.84 15.92
CA ILE A 1190 57.14 21.07 16.82
C ILE A 1190 57.58 21.26 18.27
N LYS A 1191 56.65 21.71 19.11
CA LYS A 1191 56.87 21.98 20.55
C LYS A 1191 56.12 21.00 21.45
N CYS A 1192 55.05 20.40 20.95
CA CYS A 1192 54.17 19.51 21.69
C CYS A 1192 53.74 18.36 20.80
N ILE A 1193 53.83 17.12 21.31
CA ILE A 1193 53.34 15.91 20.65
C ILE A 1193 52.27 15.30 21.55
N ILE A 1194 51.12 14.93 21.00
CA ILE A 1194 50.04 14.27 21.72
C ILE A 1194 49.77 12.92 21.07
N VAL A 1195 49.87 11.85 21.85
CA VAL A 1195 49.74 10.47 21.38
C VAL A 1195 48.49 9.82 21.97
N PHE A 1196 47.64 9.26 21.10
CA PHE A 1196 46.37 8.63 21.44
C PHE A 1196 46.45 7.11 21.64
N SER A 1197 47.57 6.44 21.35
CA SER A 1197 47.75 5.01 21.64
C SER A 1197 49.09 4.77 22.32
N GLU A 1198 49.07 4.16 23.50
CA GLU A 1198 50.28 3.82 24.28
C GLU A 1198 50.97 2.53 23.78
N GLU A 1199 50.35 1.77 22.88
CA GLU A 1199 50.83 0.43 22.49
C GLU A 1199 52.13 0.44 21.66
N ASN A 1200 52.61 1.61 21.24
CA ASN A 1200 53.89 1.75 20.55
C ASN A 1200 54.89 2.46 21.46
N GLY A 1201 55.86 1.72 22.01
CA GLY A 1201 56.97 2.29 22.76
C GLY A 1201 57.63 3.43 21.99
N PHE A 1202 57.87 4.56 22.64
CA PHE A 1202 58.54 5.70 22.02
C PHE A 1202 59.96 5.29 21.59
N SER A 1203 60.36 5.61 20.37
CA SER A 1203 61.74 5.41 19.94
C SER A 1203 62.68 6.23 20.83
N ALA A 1204 63.90 5.74 21.06
CA ALA A 1204 64.91 6.42 21.88
C ALA A 1204 65.13 7.89 21.43
N ASN A 1205 64.95 8.18 20.13
CA ASN A 1205 65.04 9.51 19.52
C ASN A 1205 63.96 10.48 20.03
N ILE A 1206 62.71 10.04 20.24
CA ILE A 1206 61.65 10.93 20.76
C ILE A 1206 61.90 11.26 22.23
N THR A 1207 62.26 10.27 23.04
CA THR A 1207 62.56 10.45 24.47
C THR A 1207 63.79 11.32 24.71
N ALA A 1208 64.71 11.42 23.73
CA ALA A 1208 65.85 12.33 23.79
C ALA A 1208 65.48 13.81 23.51
N MET A 1209 64.42 14.05 22.74
CA MET A 1209 64.00 15.40 22.33
C MET A 1209 62.78 15.93 23.09
N PHE A 1210 61.97 15.06 23.69
CA PHE A 1210 60.72 15.41 24.35
C PHE A 1210 60.59 14.71 25.70
N ARG A 1211 60.04 15.42 26.69
CA ARG A 1211 59.70 14.89 28.02
C ARG A 1211 58.19 14.71 28.17
N VAL A 1212 57.77 13.67 28.90
CA VAL A 1212 56.37 13.46 29.26
C VAL A 1212 55.92 14.60 30.18
N ALA A 1213 54.91 15.34 29.74
CA ALA A 1213 54.33 16.46 30.46
C ALA A 1213 53.05 16.06 31.21
N ASP A 1214 52.26 15.16 30.63
CA ASP A 1214 51.02 14.65 31.23
C ASP A 1214 50.69 13.28 30.61
N GLN A 1215 50.08 12.39 31.39
CA GLN A 1215 49.65 11.07 30.95
C GLN A 1215 48.36 10.67 31.68
N GLU A 1216 47.24 10.64 30.96
CA GLU A 1216 45.91 10.39 31.54
C GLU A 1216 44.96 9.80 30.50
N PHE A 1217 44.08 8.86 30.88
CA PHE A 1217 43.12 8.20 29.97
C PHE A 1217 43.77 7.52 28.73
N GLY A 1218 44.99 7.01 28.89
CA GLY A 1218 45.79 6.43 27.79
C GLY A 1218 46.23 7.45 26.75
N LEU A 1219 46.23 8.74 27.09
CA LEU A 1219 46.77 9.85 26.29
C LEU A 1219 48.13 10.23 26.86
N THR A 1220 49.16 10.31 26.02
CA THR A 1220 50.49 10.78 26.42
C THR A 1220 50.79 12.12 25.77
N ILE A 1221 51.16 13.11 26.57
CA ILE A 1221 51.51 14.46 26.11
C ILE A 1221 53.00 14.69 26.35
N LEU A 1222 53.70 15.03 25.29
CA LEU A 1222 55.15 15.20 25.25
C LEU A 1222 55.47 16.66 24.91
N ASN A 1223 56.24 17.33 25.75
CA ASN A 1223 56.74 18.69 25.48
C ASN A 1223 58.21 18.63 25.12
N ARG A 1224 58.63 19.43 24.14
CA ARG A 1224 60.03 19.45 23.72
C ARG A 1224 60.92 19.90 24.87
N ILE A 1225 62.05 19.22 25.03
CA ILE A 1225 63.10 19.59 25.98
C ILE A 1225 63.78 20.83 25.43
N SER A 1226 63.83 21.88 26.24
CA SER A 1226 64.38 23.19 25.90
C SER A 1226 65.88 23.17 25.73
#